data_AF-A8WHQ8-F1
#
_entry.id   AF-A8WHQ8-F1
#
_cell.length_a   1.000
_cell.length_b   1.000
_cell.length_c   1.000
_cell.angle_alpha   90.00
_cell.angle_beta   90.00
_cell.angle_gamma   90.00
#
_symmetry.space_group_name_H-M   'P 1'
#
loop_
_entity.id
_entity.type
_entity.pdbx_description
1 polymer ?
#
loop_
_entity_poly.entity_id
_entity_poly.type
_entity_poly.pdbx_seq_one_letter_code
_entity_poly.pdbx_strand_id
1 'polypeptide(L)'
;MELFEKALSLNLCVFSWLVWTSASAFNLDTQNVLRKSGQPGSLFGFSIALHRQLQPHDKTILLIGAPKARALSNQGANVTGGLYSCDITTHPNDCSRVDFDNDVDVRVENKENQWMGVTVQSQGPGGKIVTCAHRYQRLLFPNTPQEARDITGRCYMLSQDLSIDNQSDEDGGNWKFCDGRTRGHERFGACQQGLAATFTKDYHYVIFGAPGAYNWKGIVRIEQKNNTLLEMGLFDDGPYEVGDENRLDPNLVPVPANSYLGFSLDSGHSITEKGKLIIVSGAPRANHSGAVVFLRKEGELSSMLTPEHILEGPGLASSFGYDVAVVDLNGDGWQDVVVGAPQFFQRDEEVGGAVYVYINKAGRWRDVTPVRLNGTKDSMFGLSVENIGDVNLDSFEDIAVGAPYADSGFGSVYIYHGSADGISTKPAQILEGKQHNTKMFGYSLAGNMDLDHNSYPDLAVGSLSDTVFIYRSKNVISIKKDIKVTPKEIDLTKKTCGNSICLTVEACFSYRANPTTYNPKITISCTFEAEWYRRKLGLPSRVVFLDKTEIDQDYQSTGTLELRGQNKKACYKTKLRLQDGIRDKLRAIPIEVSVAIQSAKRGKRQSSLPQLVPILDSTVPNKTLTEVNFLKEGCGTDNICQSNLNLQYRFCYRESKQDIFPPLPLENGVPVISLSDQKDIALEVTVRNRNGDDAHEAKLVSHFDDSLSYSGFRSLRTNDKHVICAANQNGSLADCELGNPFKRDSEVTFYIILSTGKISLETKEVEIDLQLETTSSQEGLSKVKAKAKVVIELLLSVQGVAKPSQVYFGGEVKGMSAMKKEEEVGSLIEYEFRVINLGKPLKSFGTASLNIQWPKESSVGKWLLYLMKINTRDLQLVTCSPEREINPLKLREDSSIRKKRELEERRPSEGNKISLFTDKRKHKILSCSGDARCVEIKCPLQGLDSTAVIVLKSRLWNSTFLEDFASYNYLDIIVKASISLDVSAKNIVLKNPETQVRLTVFPETTATPFGGVPWWIILVAVLAGILMLALLVLLLWKCGFFKRSKYEDSVPKYHAVRIRKETRLLKDGKVMLDPFEKKQWMTTWDENESYS
;
A
#
# COMPACT_ATOMS: atom_id res chain seq x y z
N MET A 1 2.47 -35.94 -17.71
CA MET A 1 2.05 -34.78 -18.54
C MET A 1 2.19 -33.47 -17.78
N GLU A 2 1.84 -33.39 -16.48
CA GLU A 2 2.08 -32.19 -15.64
C GLU A 2 3.57 -31.81 -15.43
N LEU A 3 4.51 -32.75 -15.59
CA LEU A 3 5.95 -32.48 -15.52
C LEU A 3 6.53 -31.84 -16.81
N PHE A 4 5.83 -31.95 -17.94
CA PHE A 4 6.23 -31.32 -19.21
C PHE A 4 5.70 -29.88 -19.35
N GLU A 5 4.55 -29.56 -18.73
CA GLU A 5 4.03 -28.18 -18.66
C GLU A 5 4.84 -27.27 -17.72
N LYS A 6 5.41 -27.81 -16.63
CA LYS A 6 6.27 -27.02 -15.73
C LYS A 6 7.66 -26.70 -16.32
N ALA A 7 8.16 -27.52 -17.24
CA ALA A 7 9.43 -27.29 -17.93
C ALA A 7 9.30 -26.28 -19.11
N LEU A 8 8.11 -26.17 -19.73
CA LEU A 8 7.84 -25.15 -20.74
C LEU A 8 7.61 -23.76 -20.13
N SER A 9 7.00 -23.66 -18.94
CA SER A 9 6.86 -22.38 -18.22
C SER A 9 8.18 -21.81 -17.70
N LEU A 10 9.19 -22.64 -17.41
CA LEU A 10 10.51 -22.14 -16.99
C LEU A 10 11.35 -21.61 -18.16
N ASN A 11 11.20 -22.15 -19.37
CA ASN A 11 11.92 -21.66 -20.55
C ASN A 11 11.22 -20.48 -21.25
N LEU A 12 9.90 -20.31 -21.06
CA LEU A 12 9.21 -19.06 -21.43
C LEU A 12 9.52 -17.90 -20.47
N CYS A 13 9.89 -18.15 -19.21
CA CYS A 13 10.36 -17.09 -18.31
C CYS A 13 11.75 -16.55 -18.68
N VAL A 14 12.60 -17.33 -19.35
CA VAL A 14 13.94 -16.88 -19.77
C VAL A 14 13.89 -16.14 -21.13
N PHE A 15 12.88 -16.39 -21.97
CA PHE A 15 12.64 -15.63 -23.20
C PHE A 15 11.67 -14.44 -23.05
N SER A 16 10.91 -14.36 -21.95
CA SER A 16 10.05 -13.20 -21.65
C SER A 16 10.82 -12.01 -21.02
N TRP A 17 12.09 -12.20 -20.64
CA TRP A 17 12.96 -11.13 -20.15
C TRP A 17 13.64 -10.30 -21.26
N LEU A 18 13.37 -10.60 -22.55
CA LEU A 18 13.96 -9.89 -23.70
C LEU A 18 12.95 -9.11 -24.55
N VAL A 19 11.68 -9.00 -24.13
CA VAL A 19 10.64 -8.21 -24.82
C VAL A 19 9.87 -7.30 -23.85
N TRP A 20 10.58 -6.66 -22.93
CA TRP A 20 10.09 -5.47 -22.20
C TRP A 20 10.88 -4.26 -22.68
N THR A 21 10.68 -3.89 -23.93
CA THR A 21 11.08 -2.58 -24.45
C THR A 21 9.88 -2.02 -25.19
N SER A 22 9.44 -0.82 -24.82
CA SER A 22 8.42 0.01 -25.51
C SER A 22 6.95 -0.07 -25.02
N ALA A 23 6.69 -0.26 -23.73
CA ALA A 23 5.34 -0.06 -23.16
C ALA A 23 5.34 0.97 -22.02
N SER A 24 4.51 2.02 -22.17
CA SER A 24 4.26 3.16 -21.27
C SER A 24 5.24 4.35 -21.36
N ALA A 25 5.35 5.01 -22.52
CA ALA A 25 5.93 6.35 -22.58
C ALA A 25 4.83 7.41 -22.78
N PHE A 26 4.60 8.26 -21.78
CA PHE A 26 3.96 9.56 -21.97
C PHE A 26 5.01 10.58 -22.49
N ASN A 27 4.65 11.85 -22.60
CA ASN A 27 5.20 12.77 -23.58
C ASN A 27 6.63 13.29 -23.33
N LEU A 28 7.31 12.98 -22.22
CA LEU A 28 8.74 13.32 -22.07
C LEU A 28 9.62 12.50 -23.02
N ASP A 29 10.45 13.16 -23.82
CA ASP A 29 11.25 12.49 -24.85
C ASP A 29 12.44 11.70 -24.31
N THR A 30 12.31 10.38 -24.30
CA THR A 30 13.39 9.45 -23.90
C THR A 30 14.39 9.16 -25.03
N GLN A 31 14.13 9.59 -26.26
CA GLN A 31 15.05 9.31 -27.39
C GLN A 31 16.12 10.38 -27.57
N ASN A 32 15.86 11.65 -27.18
CA ASN A 32 16.76 12.80 -27.42
C ASN A 32 17.01 13.58 -26.15
N VAL A 33 17.28 12.83 -25.09
CA VAL A 33 17.66 13.36 -23.80
C VAL A 33 18.96 14.15 -23.96
N LEU A 34 18.97 15.40 -23.53
CA LEU A 34 20.20 16.19 -23.48
C LEU A 34 20.94 15.82 -22.20
N ARG A 35 22.25 15.57 -22.28
CA ARG A 35 23.07 15.20 -21.13
C ARG A 35 24.09 16.28 -20.88
N LYS A 36 24.26 16.72 -19.63
CA LYS A 36 25.33 17.60 -19.15
C LYS A 36 26.22 16.87 -18.16
N SER A 37 27.53 17.03 -18.25
CA SER A 37 28.51 16.32 -17.42
C SER A 37 29.43 17.29 -16.69
N GLY A 38 29.66 17.04 -15.40
CA GLY A 38 30.58 17.80 -14.57
C GLY A 38 31.92 17.10 -14.35
N GLN A 39 32.76 17.70 -13.51
CA GLN A 39 34.03 17.09 -13.11
C GLN A 39 33.78 15.88 -12.19
N PRO A 40 34.52 14.77 -12.34
CA PRO A 40 34.36 13.60 -11.46
C PRO A 40 34.55 13.93 -9.97
N GLY A 41 33.62 13.51 -9.13
CA GLY A 41 33.62 13.71 -7.69
C GLY A 41 33.18 15.10 -7.22
N SER A 42 32.74 15.97 -8.14
CA SER A 42 32.26 17.33 -7.81
C SER A 42 30.84 17.37 -7.26
N LEU A 43 30.11 16.24 -7.34
CA LEU A 43 28.68 16.13 -7.11
C LEU A 43 27.89 17.07 -8.02
N PHE A 44 28.31 17.20 -9.27
CA PHE A 44 27.62 18.02 -10.25
C PHE A 44 26.21 17.46 -10.54
N GLY A 45 25.18 18.27 -10.30
CA GLY A 45 23.79 17.82 -10.33
C GLY A 45 23.24 17.46 -8.94
N PHE A 46 23.88 17.93 -7.87
CA PHE A 46 23.35 17.79 -6.51
C PHE A 46 22.09 18.65 -6.30
N SER A 47 22.11 19.87 -6.83
CA SER A 47 20.95 20.75 -6.95
C SER A 47 20.91 21.31 -8.37
N ILE A 48 19.71 21.57 -8.87
CA ILE A 48 19.49 22.04 -10.23
C ILE A 48 18.33 23.04 -10.24
N ALA A 49 18.38 24.02 -11.14
CA ALA A 49 17.28 24.95 -11.37
C ALA A 49 17.20 25.34 -12.85
N LEU A 50 15.98 25.55 -13.34
CA LEU A 50 15.74 26.11 -14.66
C LEU A 50 15.63 27.63 -14.56
N HIS A 51 16.34 28.35 -15.42
CA HIS A 51 16.35 29.81 -15.42
C HIS A 51 16.17 30.36 -16.83
N ARG A 52 15.48 31.49 -16.93
CA ARG A 52 15.32 32.24 -18.19
C ARG A 52 15.78 33.67 -17.97
N GLN A 53 16.94 33.99 -18.51
CA GLN A 53 17.44 35.35 -18.57
C GLN A 53 16.62 36.10 -19.63
N LEU A 54 16.16 37.32 -19.36
CA LEU A 54 15.45 38.17 -20.35
C LEU A 54 16.36 39.29 -20.88
N GLN A 55 17.26 39.80 -20.04
CA GLN A 55 18.22 40.85 -20.37
C GLN A 55 19.66 40.36 -20.11
N PRO A 56 20.64 40.71 -20.96
CA PRO A 56 20.52 41.53 -22.17
C PRO A 56 19.85 40.82 -23.35
N HIS A 57 19.78 39.49 -23.32
CA HIS A 57 19.12 38.68 -24.34
C HIS A 57 18.33 37.56 -23.69
N ASP A 58 17.20 37.22 -24.31
CA ASP A 58 16.36 36.09 -23.91
C ASP A 58 17.11 34.77 -24.11
N LYS A 59 17.34 34.03 -23.02
CA LYS A 59 18.09 32.78 -23.02
C LYS A 59 17.62 31.87 -21.90
N THR A 60 17.29 30.62 -22.24
CA THR A 60 17.04 29.54 -21.28
C THR A 60 18.37 28.89 -20.88
N ILE A 61 18.56 28.70 -19.58
CA ILE A 61 19.80 28.24 -18.96
C ILE A 61 19.46 27.19 -17.91
N LEU A 62 20.24 26.11 -17.88
CA LEU A 62 20.22 25.14 -16.79
C LEU A 62 21.32 25.50 -15.78
N LEU A 63 20.93 25.73 -14.53
CA LEU A 63 21.83 26.00 -13.42
C LEU A 63 22.07 24.73 -12.62
N ILE A 64 23.33 24.46 -12.29
CA ILE A 64 23.74 23.20 -11.66
C ILE A 64 24.68 23.46 -10.50
N GLY A 65 24.26 23.05 -9.31
CA GLY A 65 25.06 23.03 -8.11
C GLY A 65 26.01 21.83 -8.08
N ALA A 66 27.27 22.08 -7.73
CA ALA A 66 28.31 21.08 -7.58
C ALA A 66 29.08 21.31 -6.26
N PRO A 67 28.55 20.87 -5.11
CA PRO A 67 29.07 21.23 -3.78
C PRO A 67 30.47 20.69 -3.46
N LYS A 68 31.04 19.81 -4.28
CA LYS A 68 32.42 19.32 -4.15
C LYS A 68 33.31 19.71 -5.34
N ALA A 69 32.89 20.67 -6.15
CA ALA A 69 33.76 21.25 -7.17
C ALA A 69 35.04 21.81 -6.55
N ARG A 70 36.14 21.69 -7.29
CA ARG A 70 37.44 22.26 -6.90
C ARG A 70 37.34 23.76 -6.70
N ALA A 71 38.15 24.28 -5.79
CA ALA A 71 38.21 25.70 -5.51
C ALA A 71 38.63 26.52 -6.72
N LEU A 72 38.14 27.76 -6.79
CA LEU A 72 38.69 28.80 -7.65
C LEU A 72 40.07 29.24 -7.11
N SER A 73 40.89 29.85 -7.97
CA SER A 73 42.31 30.08 -7.69
C SER A 73 42.60 30.90 -6.43
N ASN A 74 41.72 31.84 -6.07
CA ASN A 74 41.97 32.80 -4.99
C ASN A 74 41.20 32.46 -3.69
N GLN A 75 40.49 31.32 -3.63
CA GLN A 75 39.68 30.94 -2.46
C GLN A 75 40.49 30.34 -1.29
N GLY A 76 41.80 30.09 -1.47
CA GLY A 76 42.67 29.55 -0.41
C GLY A 76 42.27 28.15 0.09
N ALA A 77 41.54 27.38 -0.71
CA ALA A 77 40.98 26.06 -0.38
C ALA A 77 41.23 25.06 -1.52
N ASN A 78 41.03 23.77 -1.28
CA ASN A 78 41.11 22.73 -2.31
C ASN A 78 39.74 22.45 -2.94
N VAL A 79 38.69 22.41 -2.11
CA VAL A 79 37.31 22.12 -2.52
C VAL A 79 36.40 23.13 -1.85
N THR A 80 35.67 23.91 -2.63
CA THR A 80 34.69 24.89 -2.11
C THR A 80 33.27 24.61 -2.58
N GLY A 81 33.12 23.83 -3.66
CA GLY A 81 31.86 23.69 -4.36
C GLY A 81 31.53 24.91 -5.20
N GLY A 82 30.49 24.85 -6.04
CA GLY A 82 29.78 26.04 -6.53
C GLY A 82 28.88 25.82 -7.75
N LEU A 83 28.55 26.92 -8.44
CA LEU A 83 27.48 26.97 -9.44
C LEU A 83 28.00 26.89 -10.88
N TYR A 84 27.36 26.09 -11.70
CA TYR A 84 27.60 26.01 -13.15
C TYR A 84 26.36 26.47 -13.91
N SER A 85 26.60 27.07 -15.08
CA SER A 85 25.59 27.51 -16.05
C SER A 85 25.77 26.73 -17.34
N CYS A 86 24.71 26.13 -17.85
CA CYS A 86 24.75 25.30 -19.06
C CYS A 86 23.70 25.78 -20.06
N ASP A 87 24.12 25.89 -21.32
CA ASP A 87 23.21 26.19 -22.42
C ASP A 87 22.38 24.96 -22.79
N ILE A 88 21.14 25.18 -23.25
CA ILE A 88 20.24 24.09 -23.69
C ILE A 88 20.65 23.61 -25.10
N THR A 89 21.77 22.88 -25.15
CA THR A 89 22.32 22.30 -26.39
C THR A 89 22.59 20.81 -26.25
N THR A 90 22.86 20.14 -27.38
CA THR A 90 23.23 18.72 -27.43
C THR A 90 24.66 18.44 -26.97
N HIS A 91 25.49 19.47 -26.73
CA HIS A 91 26.86 19.28 -26.25
C HIS A 91 26.86 18.99 -24.74
N PRO A 92 27.59 17.96 -24.28
CA PRO A 92 27.57 17.59 -22.87
C PRO A 92 28.51 18.38 -21.96
N ASN A 93 29.49 19.09 -22.52
CA ASN A 93 30.57 19.75 -21.79
C ASN A 93 30.59 21.27 -22.01
N ASP A 94 29.46 21.86 -22.38
CA ASP A 94 29.28 23.30 -22.63
C ASP A 94 28.86 24.09 -21.38
N CYS A 95 28.99 23.49 -20.20
CA CYS A 95 28.71 24.12 -18.92
C CYS A 95 29.91 24.96 -18.45
N SER A 96 29.67 26.22 -18.11
CA SER A 96 30.69 27.14 -17.58
C SER A 96 30.52 27.32 -16.07
N ARG A 97 31.63 27.49 -15.36
CA ARG A 97 31.65 27.79 -13.93
C ARG A 97 31.32 29.27 -13.72
N VAL A 98 30.32 29.59 -12.91
CA VAL A 98 30.00 30.98 -12.55
C VAL A 98 30.99 31.46 -11.49
N ASP A 99 31.67 32.57 -11.73
CA ASP A 99 32.64 33.17 -10.82
C ASP A 99 32.02 34.38 -10.09
N PHE A 100 31.66 34.18 -8.81
CA PHE A 100 31.04 35.20 -7.96
C PHE A 100 31.60 35.22 -6.52
N ASP A 101 32.52 34.31 -6.16
CA ASP A 101 33.02 34.07 -4.79
C ASP A 101 34.51 33.70 -4.78
N ASN A 102 35.35 34.33 -5.61
CA ASN A 102 36.77 33.96 -5.77
C ASN A 102 37.68 34.50 -4.66
N ASP A 103 37.25 35.49 -3.89
CA ASP A 103 38.05 36.08 -2.81
C ASP A 103 38.07 35.20 -1.55
N VAL A 104 38.97 35.50 -0.60
CA VAL A 104 38.96 34.90 0.74
C VAL A 104 39.61 35.84 1.76
N ASP A 105 39.02 35.98 2.94
CA ASP A 105 39.70 36.57 4.10
C ASP A 105 39.98 35.51 5.17
N VAL A 106 41.19 34.92 5.09
CA VAL A 106 41.67 33.88 6.01
C VAL A 106 41.72 34.31 7.49
N ARG A 107 41.56 35.62 7.79
CA ARG A 107 41.48 36.13 9.17
C ARG A 107 40.11 35.91 9.79
N VAL A 108 39.08 35.67 8.97
CA VAL A 108 37.68 35.64 9.41
C VAL A 108 36.90 34.43 8.89
N GLU A 109 37.33 33.78 7.82
CA GLU A 109 36.58 32.69 7.20
C GLU A 109 37.45 31.52 6.75
N ASN A 110 36.80 30.37 6.57
CA ASN A 110 37.37 29.20 5.92
C ASN A 110 36.35 28.62 4.92
N LYS A 111 36.73 28.64 3.63
CA LYS A 111 35.89 28.14 2.53
C LYS A 111 36.11 26.65 2.23
N GLU A 112 37.05 25.99 2.90
CA GLU A 112 37.33 24.57 2.69
C GLU A 112 36.08 23.73 2.99
N ASN A 113 35.63 22.99 1.98
CA ASN A 113 34.47 22.12 2.00
C ASN A 113 33.19 22.85 2.49
N GLN A 114 33.02 24.12 2.08
CA GLN A 114 31.84 24.94 2.40
C GLN A 114 30.54 24.48 1.70
N TRP A 115 30.65 23.65 0.66
CA TRP A 115 29.53 23.12 -0.13
C TRP A 115 28.72 24.19 -0.85
N MET A 116 29.38 25.14 -1.51
CA MET A 116 28.69 26.11 -2.37
C MET A 116 27.95 25.39 -3.50
N GLY A 117 26.71 25.77 -3.78
CA GLY A 117 25.83 25.07 -4.72
C GLY A 117 25.14 23.84 -4.11
N VAL A 118 25.08 23.72 -2.77
CA VAL A 118 24.21 22.71 -2.13
C VAL A 118 22.75 22.96 -2.46
N THR A 119 22.37 24.23 -2.61
CA THR A 119 21.05 24.70 -3.03
C THR A 119 21.26 25.71 -4.13
N VAL A 120 20.45 25.60 -5.17
CA VAL A 120 20.36 26.55 -6.28
C VAL A 120 18.88 26.70 -6.57
N GLN A 121 18.39 27.93 -6.57
CA GLN A 121 17.01 28.24 -6.93
C GLN A 121 16.94 29.49 -7.81
N SER A 122 15.94 29.50 -8.68
CA SER A 122 15.66 30.58 -9.63
C SER A 122 14.35 31.25 -9.24
N GLN A 123 14.32 32.59 -9.22
CA GLN A 123 13.09 33.36 -9.04
C GLN A 123 12.22 33.38 -10.31
N GLY A 124 12.52 32.55 -11.31
CA GLY A 124 11.79 32.50 -12.58
C GLY A 124 12.33 33.47 -13.64
N PRO A 125 11.57 33.67 -14.74
CA PRO A 125 12.03 34.45 -15.90
C PRO A 125 12.37 35.90 -15.58
N GLY A 126 13.61 36.31 -15.86
CA GLY A 126 14.13 37.65 -15.58
C GLY A 126 14.37 37.96 -14.10
N GLY A 127 14.15 36.97 -13.21
CA GLY A 127 14.36 37.09 -11.78
C GLY A 127 15.80 36.83 -11.35
N LYS A 128 16.04 36.90 -10.05
CA LYS A 128 17.34 36.61 -9.41
C LYS A 128 17.55 35.12 -9.19
N ILE A 129 18.79 34.74 -8.88
CA ILE A 129 19.20 33.37 -8.55
C ILE A 129 19.80 33.36 -7.15
N VAL A 130 19.39 32.40 -6.32
CA VAL A 130 20.03 32.15 -5.02
C VAL A 130 20.87 30.88 -5.07
N THR A 131 22.10 30.94 -4.55
CA THR A 131 22.97 29.78 -4.35
C THR A 131 23.59 29.81 -2.96
N CYS A 132 23.67 28.66 -2.29
CA CYS A 132 24.07 28.60 -0.88
C CYS A 132 25.22 27.64 -0.61
N ALA A 133 25.90 27.87 0.52
CA ALA A 133 26.98 27.09 1.10
C ALA A 133 26.71 26.84 2.59
N HIS A 134 25.84 25.88 2.90
CA HIS A 134 25.40 25.58 4.28
C HIS A 134 26.52 25.13 5.25
N ARG A 135 27.72 24.81 4.74
CA ARG A 135 28.88 24.41 5.56
C ARG A 135 29.96 25.49 5.66
N TYR A 136 29.69 26.69 5.13
CA TYR A 136 30.56 27.85 5.29
C TYR A 136 30.92 28.08 6.77
N GLN A 137 32.21 28.32 7.03
CA GLN A 137 32.75 28.46 8.37
C GLN A 137 33.25 29.88 8.63
N ARG A 138 32.77 30.47 9.74
CA ARG A 138 33.32 31.69 10.32
C ARG A 138 34.40 31.32 11.33
N LEU A 139 35.62 31.82 11.14
CA LEU A 139 36.75 31.65 12.06
C LEU A 139 36.82 32.78 13.08
N LEU A 140 37.06 32.43 14.34
CA LEU A 140 37.32 33.39 15.41
C LEU A 140 38.64 33.03 16.07
N PHE A 141 39.48 34.05 16.28
CA PHE A 141 40.85 33.91 16.80
C PHE A 141 41.69 32.86 16.04
N PRO A 142 41.74 32.92 14.68
CA PRO A 142 42.46 31.93 13.88
C PRO A 142 43.94 31.86 14.27
N ASN A 143 44.51 30.66 14.26
CA ASN A 143 45.91 30.39 14.64
C ASN A 143 46.21 30.68 16.12
N THR A 144 45.21 30.65 17.00
CA THR A 144 45.39 30.73 18.46
C THR A 144 44.82 29.49 19.15
N PRO A 145 45.24 29.16 20.40
CA PRO A 145 44.63 28.06 21.17
C PRO A 145 43.14 28.23 21.46
N GLN A 146 42.60 29.44 21.25
CA GLN A 146 41.19 29.79 21.43
C GLN A 146 40.41 29.76 20.11
N GLU A 147 41.02 29.27 19.03
CA GLU A 147 40.38 29.19 17.71
C GLU A 147 39.04 28.46 17.82
N ALA A 148 38.00 29.12 17.36
CA ALA A 148 36.67 28.57 17.31
C ALA A 148 36.09 28.74 15.90
N ARG A 149 35.27 27.77 15.49
CA ARG A 149 34.71 27.69 14.14
C ARG A 149 33.20 27.53 14.24
N ASP A 150 32.49 28.50 13.68
CA ASP A 150 31.03 28.47 13.62
C ASP A 150 30.61 28.10 12.19
N ILE A 151 29.79 27.06 12.04
CA ILE A 151 29.28 26.57 10.75
C ILE A 151 27.95 27.28 10.48
N THR A 152 28.02 28.57 10.23
CA THR A 152 26.83 29.43 10.09
C THR A 152 26.07 29.14 8.81
N GLY A 153 26.77 28.81 7.72
CA GLY A 153 26.22 28.84 6.37
C GLY A 153 26.23 30.26 5.78
N ARG A 154 26.10 30.35 4.45
CA ARG A 154 26.06 31.60 3.68
C ARG A 154 25.33 31.40 2.34
N CYS A 155 24.68 32.42 1.82
CA CYS A 155 24.12 32.42 0.47
C CYS A 155 24.59 33.63 -0.34
N TYR A 156 24.52 33.51 -1.66
CA TYR A 156 24.71 34.57 -2.64
C TYR A 156 23.43 34.73 -3.46
N MET A 157 23.09 35.97 -3.73
CA MET A 157 22.05 36.34 -4.69
C MET A 157 22.73 36.89 -5.95
N LEU A 158 22.32 36.41 -7.12
CA LEU A 158 22.84 36.83 -8.41
C LEU A 158 21.71 37.45 -9.23
N SER A 159 22.05 38.43 -10.05
CA SER A 159 21.16 38.97 -11.07
C SER A 159 20.82 37.93 -12.16
N GLN A 160 19.81 38.22 -12.99
CA GLN A 160 19.33 37.31 -14.04
C GLN A 160 20.40 36.86 -15.05
N ASP A 161 21.49 37.63 -15.17
CA ASP A 161 22.63 37.34 -16.04
C ASP A 161 23.79 36.63 -15.32
N LEU A 162 23.55 36.15 -14.10
CA LEU A 162 24.50 35.45 -13.22
C LEU A 162 25.62 36.34 -12.66
N SER A 163 25.52 37.67 -12.81
CA SER A 163 26.45 38.63 -12.22
C SER A 163 25.99 39.13 -10.84
N ILE A 164 26.87 39.82 -10.12
CA ILE A 164 26.55 40.58 -8.91
C ILE A 164 26.54 42.05 -9.30
N ASP A 165 25.37 42.69 -9.26
CA ASP A 165 25.26 44.13 -9.40
C ASP A 165 25.59 44.80 -8.06
N ASN A 166 26.77 45.42 -7.94
CA ASN A 166 27.18 46.14 -6.73
C ASN A 166 26.30 47.37 -6.41
N GLN A 167 25.42 47.80 -7.32
CA GLN A 167 24.42 48.84 -7.05
C GLN A 167 23.13 48.26 -6.44
N SER A 168 22.93 46.95 -6.53
CA SER A 168 21.79 46.25 -5.96
C SER A 168 22.16 45.72 -4.57
N ASP A 169 21.55 46.27 -3.53
CA ASP A 169 21.73 45.80 -2.15
C ASP A 169 21.23 44.36 -1.93
N GLU A 170 20.42 43.84 -2.87
CA GLU A 170 19.97 42.47 -2.92
C GLU A 170 21.06 41.52 -3.40
N ASP A 171 21.97 41.95 -4.26
CA ASP A 171 22.97 41.10 -4.89
C ASP A 171 24.17 40.83 -3.98
N GLY A 172 24.84 39.70 -4.26
CA GLY A 172 26.08 39.32 -3.60
C GLY A 172 25.89 38.51 -2.32
N GLY A 173 26.98 38.39 -1.57
CA GLY A 173 27.13 37.43 -0.46
C GLY A 173 26.68 37.92 0.91
N ASN A 174 25.91 39.01 0.99
CA ASN A 174 25.46 39.59 2.26
C ASN A 174 24.26 38.87 2.90
N TRP A 175 23.80 37.78 2.28
CA TRP A 175 22.76 36.90 2.82
C TRP A 175 23.36 35.90 3.81
N LYS A 176 23.58 36.36 5.04
CA LYS A 176 24.24 35.60 6.12
C LYS A 176 23.69 35.91 7.51
N PHE A 177 22.36 35.83 7.68
CA PHE A 177 21.64 36.22 8.90
C PHE A 177 22.07 35.48 10.18
N CYS A 178 22.70 34.31 10.07
CA CYS A 178 23.26 33.60 11.22
C CYS A 178 24.62 34.13 11.69
N ASP A 179 25.35 34.85 10.84
CA ASP A 179 26.61 35.51 11.20
C ASP A 179 26.34 36.69 12.16
N GLY A 180 27.20 36.87 13.16
CA GLY A 180 27.04 37.93 14.18
C GLY A 180 26.01 37.66 15.30
N ARG A 181 25.23 36.57 15.23
CA ARG A 181 24.30 36.16 16.29
C ARG A 181 25.00 35.34 17.39
N THR A 182 24.28 35.10 18.50
CA THR A 182 24.81 34.33 19.63
C THR A 182 25.31 32.96 19.19
N ARG A 183 26.55 32.67 19.56
CA ARG A 183 27.32 31.50 19.13
C ARG A 183 26.90 30.22 19.85
N GLY A 184 27.49 29.09 19.48
CA GLY A 184 27.21 27.78 20.06
C GLY A 184 26.11 27.01 19.32
N HIS A 185 26.07 25.69 19.50
CA HIS A 185 25.09 24.81 18.84
C HIS A 185 23.68 24.98 19.43
N GLU A 186 23.60 25.47 20.66
CA GLU A 186 22.38 25.84 21.37
C GLU A 186 21.72 27.11 20.83
N ARG A 187 22.43 27.88 20.00
CA ARG A 187 21.97 29.09 19.31
C ARG A 187 22.26 29.01 17.80
N PHE A 188 23.13 29.87 17.26
CA PHE A 188 23.33 30.05 15.81
C PHE A 188 24.71 29.62 15.29
N GLY A 189 25.62 29.17 16.17
CA GLY A 189 26.99 28.78 15.78
C GLY A 189 27.06 27.54 14.87
N ALA A 190 26.00 26.74 14.83
CA ALA A 190 25.86 25.60 13.90
C ALA A 190 24.61 25.75 13.02
N CYS A 191 24.19 26.98 12.71
CA CYS A 191 22.93 27.29 12.04
C CYS A 191 22.72 26.57 10.68
N GLN A 192 23.78 26.44 9.88
CA GLN A 192 23.74 25.86 8.53
C GLN A 192 22.70 26.52 7.62
N GLN A 193 22.61 27.85 7.60
CA GLN A 193 21.66 28.55 6.74
C GLN A 193 21.86 28.22 5.26
N GLY A 194 20.75 28.17 4.53
CA GLY A 194 20.78 27.85 3.11
C GLY A 194 21.06 26.38 2.83
N LEU A 195 20.79 25.48 3.79
CA LEU A 195 20.62 24.06 3.43
C LEU A 195 19.43 23.90 2.48
N ALA A 196 18.35 24.64 2.75
CA ALA A 196 17.29 24.93 1.82
C ALA A 196 17.13 26.44 1.69
N ALA A 197 16.81 26.88 0.48
CA ALA A 197 16.44 28.24 0.17
C ALA A 197 15.52 28.18 -1.05
N THR A 198 14.52 29.06 -1.11
CA THR A 198 13.61 29.17 -2.26
C THR A 198 13.04 30.59 -2.32
N PHE A 199 12.35 30.91 -3.41
CA PHE A 199 11.57 32.15 -3.52
C PHE A 199 10.10 31.85 -3.25
N THR A 200 9.36 32.86 -2.78
CA THR A 200 7.91 32.73 -2.75
C THR A 200 7.35 32.67 -4.17
N LYS A 201 6.20 32.00 -4.38
CA LYS A 201 5.62 31.83 -5.73
C LYS A 201 5.18 33.14 -6.41
N ASP A 202 4.98 34.21 -5.63
CA ASP A 202 4.76 35.58 -6.10
C ASP A 202 6.06 36.37 -6.32
N TYR A 203 7.22 35.72 -6.08
CA TYR A 203 8.57 36.24 -6.21
C TYR A 203 8.93 37.39 -5.28
N HIS A 204 8.14 37.62 -4.23
CA HIS A 204 8.30 38.78 -3.36
C HIS A 204 9.37 38.59 -2.27
N TYR A 205 9.46 37.41 -1.66
CA TYR A 205 10.49 37.10 -0.65
C TYR A 205 11.43 35.99 -1.08
N VAL A 206 12.63 35.99 -0.48
CA VAL A 206 13.47 34.80 -0.37
C VAL A 206 13.24 34.13 0.99
N ILE A 207 13.15 32.81 0.99
CA ILE A 207 12.96 31.96 2.16
C ILE A 207 14.26 31.19 2.40
N PHE A 208 14.74 31.19 3.64
CA PHE A 208 15.92 30.42 4.06
C PHE A 208 15.58 29.43 5.16
N GLY A 209 16.11 28.22 5.02
CA GLY A 209 16.09 27.16 6.01
C GLY A 209 17.43 27.07 6.73
N ALA A 210 17.39 26.97 8.05
CA ALA A 210 18.56 26.86 8.92
C ALA A 210 18.36 25.77 9.97
N PRO A 211 18.44 24.47 9.58
CA PRO A 211 18.05 23.35 10.42
C PRO A 211 18.95 23.11 11.64
N GLY A 212 20.16 23.71 11.66
CA GLY A 212 21.10 23.55 12.77
C GLY A 212 20.93 24.56 13.91
N ALA A 213 20.04 25.55 13.76
CA ALA A 213 19.75 26.52 14.82
C ALA A 213 19.06 25.87 16.04
N TYR A 214 19.32 26.42 17.23
CA TYR A 214 18.69 26.06 18.51
C TYR A 214 18.73 24.57 18.85
N ASN A 215 19.92 23.98 19.01
CA ASN A 215 20.11 22.53 19.21
C ASN A 215 19.42 21.71 18.12
N TRP A 216 19.65 22.13 16.87
CA TRP A 216 19.08 21.48 15.69
C TRP A 216 17.54 21.37 15.69
N LYS A 217 16.85 22.25 16.41
CA LYS A 217 15.41 22.45 16.20
C LYS A 217 15.17 22.89 14.76
N GLY A 218 15.98 23.84 14.30
CA GLY A 218 15.86 24.47 13.00
C GLY A 218 14.93 25.68 13.00
N ILE A 219 15.12 26.58 12.04
CA ILE A 219 14.30 27.77 11.83
C ILE A 219 14.06 28.01 10.34
N VAL A 220 13.03 28.78 10.06
CA VAL A 220 12.74 29.35 8.75
C VAL A 220 12.74 30.87 8.89
N ARG A 221 13.36 31.55 7.93
CA ARG A 221 13.39 33.01 7.82
C ARG A 221 12.95 33.43 6.44
N ILE A 222 12.09 34.44 6.34
CA ILE A 222 11.77 35.12 5.09
C ILE A 222 12.22 36.57 5.16
N GLU A 223 12.75 37.09 4.07
CA GLU A 223 13.29 38.45 4.01
C GLU A 223 13.21 38.96 2.57
N GLN A 224 13.07 40.28 2.44
CA GLN A 224 13.21 41.02 1.21
C GLN A 224 14.21 42.15 1.44
N LYS A 225 15.09 42.40 0.47
CA LYS A 225 16.13 43.46 0.57
C LYS A 225 15.95 44.53 -0.50
N ASN A 226 14.72 44.97 -0.72
CA ASN A 226 14.48 45.99 -1.73
C ASN A 226 14.53 47.39 -1.12
N ASN A 227 15.62 48.13 -1.34
CA ASN A 227 15.74 49.51 -0.88
C ASN A 227 14.68 50.44 -1.46
N THR A 228 14.13 50.16 -2.65
CA THR A 228 13.03 51.00 -3.17
C THR A 228 11.79 50.93 -2.30
N LEU A 229 11.55 49.83 -1.57
CA LEU A 229 10.46 49.76 -0.58
C LEU A 229 10.72 50.70 0.58
N LEU A 230 11.96 50.75 1.07
CA LEU A 230 12.37 51.71 2.09
C LEU A 230 12.23 53.16 1.59
N GLU A 231 12.60 53.45 0.35
CA GLU A 231 12.43 54.77 -0.28
C GLU A 231 10.96 55.14 -0.50
N MET A 232 10.10 54.14 -0.77
CA MET A 232 8.66 54.31 -0.93
C MET A 232 7.90 54.42 0.41
N GLY A 233 8.61 54.34 1.54
CA GLY A 233 8.01 54.37 2.88
C GLY A 233 7.25 53.10 3.27
N LEU A 234 7.49 52.00 2.56
CA LEU A 234 7.05 50.66 2.93
C LEU A 234 8.12 50.06 3.86
N PHE A 235 8.06 50.48 5.13
CA PHE A 235 9.12 50.22 6.11
C PHE A 235 9.08 48.81 6.73
N ASP A 236 7.99 48.08 6.56
CA ASP A 236 7.71 46.92 7.42
C ASP A 236 7.38 45.68 6.59
N ASP A 237 8.36 45.25 5.77
CA ASP A 237 8.23 44.01 5.00
C ASP A 237 9.25 42.93 5.37
N GLY A 238 9.40 42.77 6.68
CA GLY A 238 10.28 41.79 7.28
C GLY A 238 11.65 42.35 7.64
N PRO A 239 12.56 41.49 8.12
CA PRO A 239 12.51 40.03 8.09
C PRO A 239 11.47 39.39 9.03
N TYR A 240 10.97 38.20 8.68
CA TYR A 240 10.12 37.38 9.55
C TYR A 240 10.79 36.03 9.83
N GLU A 241 10.81 35.56 11.09
CA GLU A 241 11.55 34.37 11.49
C GLU A 241 10.78 33.50 12.50
N VAL A 242 10.91 32.18 12.37
CA VAL A 242 10.45 31.23 13.39
C VAL A 242 11.36 31.35 14.61
N GLY A 243 10.79 31.65 15.77
CA GLY A 243 11.59 32.03 16.95
C GLY A 243 11.60 33.53 17.22
N ASP A 244 10.97 34.33 16.34
CA ASP A 244 10.95 35.79 16.34
C ASP A 244 12.35 36.41 16.16
N GLU A 245 12.48 37.27 15.17
CA GLU A 245 13.77 37.83 14.76
C GLU A 245 14.39 38.75 15.82
N ASN A 246 13.57 39.41 16.64
CA ASN A 246 14.03 40.28 17.72
C ASN A 246 14.22 39.51 19.03
N ARG A 247 13.28 38.62 19.37
CA ARG A 247 13.30 37.88 20.65
C ARG A 247 14.29 36.72 20.66
N LEU A 248 14.55 36.10 19.50
CA LEU A 248 15.43 34.95 19.34
C LEU A 248 15.14 33.83 20.36
N ASP A 249 13.86 33.48 20.51
CA ASP A 249 13.35 32.59 21.55
C ASP A 249 13.14 31.16 21.03
N PRO A 250 13.97 30.17 21.44
CA PRO A 250 13.85 28.79 20.99
C PRO A 250 12.54 28.12 21.42
N ASN A 251 11.80 28.66 22.40
CA ASN A 251 10.52 28.11 22.83
C ASN A 251 9.39 28.40 21.84
N LEU A 252 9.57 29.41 20.98
CA LEU A 252 8.62 29.76 19.93
C LEU A 252 8.78 28.91 18.65
N VAL A 253 9.81 28.07 18.59
CA VAL A 253 10.02 27.13 17.49
C VAL A 253 9.11 25.90 17.70
N PRO A 254 8.18 25.58 16.77
CA PRO A 254 7.07 24.66 16.99
C PRO A 254 7.45 23.17 16.82
N VAL A 255 8.71 22.83 17.06
CA VAL A 255 9.24 21.47 16.96
C VAL A 255 10.23 21.19 18.10
N PRO A 256 10.40 19.92 18.54
CA PRO A 256 11.41 19.57 19.54
C PRO A 256 12.84 19.72 19.00
N ALA A 257 13.84 19.65 19.89
CA ALA A 257 15.25 19.65 19.48
C ALA A 257 15.57 18.48 18.54
N ASN A 258 16.56 18.66 17.66
CA ASN A 258 16.96 17.70 16.62
C ASN A 258 15.89 17.37 15.57
N SER A 259 14.98 18.31 15.28
CA SER A 259 13.91 18.14 14.29
C SER A 259 14.29 18.54 12.87
N TYR A 260 15.29 19.43 12.73
CA TYR A 260 15.76 19.98 11.45
C TYR A 260 14.67 20.75 10.68
N LEU A 261 13.88 21.61 11.35
CA LEU A 261 12.96 22.52 10.66
C LEU A 261 13.71 23.42 9.65
N GLY A 262 13.15 23.59 8.47
CA GLY A 262 13.83 24.29 7.36
C GLY A 262 14.76 23.38 6.56
N PHE A 263 14.59 22.06 6.62
CA PHE A 263 15.35 21.11 5.80
C PHE A 263 14.90 21.13 4.33
N SER A 264 13.60 21.31 4.09
CA SER A 264 12.97 21.52 2.79
C SER A 264 11.96 22.65 2.89
N LEU A 265 11.71 23.33 1.77
CA LEU A 265 10.92 24.57 1.71
C LEU A 265 10.15 24.68 0.39
N ASP A 266 8.89 25.07 0.50
CA ASP A 266 8.08 25.59 -0.60
C ASP A 266 7.08 26.62 -0.04
N SER A 267 6.26 27.23 -0.88
CA SER A 267 5.28 28.23 -0.47
C SER A 267 4.03 28.24 -1.34
N GLY A 268 2.97 28.84 -0.84
CA GLY A 268 1.73 28.99 -1.58
C GLY A 268 0.85 30.11 -1.04
N HIS A 269 -0.11 30.55 -1.85
CA HIS A 269 -1.08 31.59 -1.52
C HIS A 269 -2.51 31.05 -1.32
N SER A 270 -2.73 29.76 -1.58
CA SER A 270 -4.04 29.12 -1.47
C SER A 270 -3.92 27.78 -0.73
N ILE A 271 -3.19 27.75 0.40
CA ILE A 271 -2.98 26.54 1.20
C ILE A 271 -3.98 26.49 2.35
N THR A 272 -3.96 27.45 3.26
CA THR A 272 -4.89 27.52 4.40
C THR A 272 -6.03 28.50 4.13
N GLU A 273 -5.74 29.62 3.45
CA GLU A 273 -6.69 30.66 3.07
C GLU A 273 -6.24 31.28 1.75
N LYS A 274 -7.17 31.58 0.84
CA LYS A 274 -6.84 32.19 -0.47
C LYS A 274 -6.26 33.60 -0.30
N GLY A 275 -5.17 33.87 -1.01
CA GLY A 275 -4.44 35.14 -1.00
C GLY A 275 -3.41 35.29 0.14
N LYS A 276 -3.37 34.38 1.12
CA LYS A 276 -2.41 34.46 2.23
C LYS A 276 -1.17 33.62 1.93
N LEU A 277 0.00 34.24 2.04
CA LEU A 277 1.28 33.55 1.92
C LEU A 277 1.47 32.57 3.09
N ILE A 278 1.62 31.29 2.75
CA ILE A 278 1.97 30.20 3.63
C ILE A 278 3.29 29.59 3.19
N ILE A 279 4.20 29.42 4.14
CA ILE A 279 5.48 28.74 3.93
C ILE A 279 5.32 27.30 4.41
N VAL A 280 5.63 26.34 3.56
CA VAL A 280 5.60 24.91 3.87
C VAL A 280 7.03 24.46 4.15
N SER A 281 7.30 24.01 5.36
CA SER A 281 8.64 23.61 5.77
C SER A 281 8.72 22.20 6.33
N GLY A 282 9.65 21.41 5.79
CA GLY A 282 9.95 20.08 6.30
C GLY A 282 10.85 20.09 7.54
N ALA A 283 10.53 19.19 8.47
CA ALA A 283 11.29 18.87 9.67
C ALA A 283 11.42 17.34 9.79
N PRO A 284 12.26 16.70 8.95
CA PRO A 284 12.25 15.24 8.74
C PRO A 284 12.60 14.40 9.96
N ARG A 285 13.09 15.02 11.05
CA ARG A 285 13.42 14.33 12.30
C ARG A 285 12.48 14.67 13.46
N ALA A 286 11.49 15.54 13.26
CA ALA A 286 10.51 15.88 14.28
C ALA A 286 9.82 14.63 14.82
N ASN A 287 9.75 14.49 16.14
CA ASN A 287 9.14 13.34 16.82
C ASN A 287 9.64 11.96 16.34
N HIS A 288 10.87 11.89 15.79
CA HIS A 288 11.45 10.70 15.18
C HIS A 288 10.71 10.12 13.97
N SER A 289 9.58 10.67 13.54
CA SER A 289 8.86 10.28 12.32
C SER A 289 9.08 11.27 11.17
N GLY A 290 9.17 12.56 11.50
CA GLY A 290 9.17 13.69 10.58
C GLY A 290 7.87 14.49 10.66
N ALA A 291 7.93 15.77 10.27
CA ALA A 291 6.77 16.65 10.21
C ALA A 291 6.90 17.66 9.07
N VAL A 292 5.78 18.22 8.64
CA VAL A 292 5.72 19.39 7.75
C VAL A 292 4.93 20.48 8.45
N VAL A 293 5.53 21.66 8.63
CA VAL A 293 4.96 22.80 9.34
C VAL A 293 4.55 23.87 8.34
N PHE A 294 3.28 24.27 8.39
CA PHE A 294 2.78 25.42 7.64
C PHE A 294 2.95 26.66 8.50
N LEU A 295 3.70 27.63 8.00
CA LEU A 295 4.06 28.85 8.71
C LEU A 295 3.40 30.04 8.03
N ARG A 296 2.89 30.96 8.85
CA ARG A 296 2.34 32.24 8.41
C ARG A 296 3.00 33.39 9.15
N LYS A 297 2.95 34.58 8.57
CA LYS A 297 3.24 35.82 9.29
C LYS A 297 2.18 36.03 10.37
N GLU A 298 2.60 36.38 11.58
CA GLU A 298 1.67 36.59 12.69
C GLU A 298 0.78 37.83 12.46
N GLY A 299 1.39 38.91 11.98
CA GLY A 299 0.79 40.20 11.60
C GLY A 299 1.86 41.15 11.07
N GLU A 300 1.48 42.34 10.60
CA GLU A 300 2.42 43.30 9.99
C GLU A 300 3.49 43.77 10.99
N LEU A 301 3.10 44.06 12.24
CA LEU A 301 4.00 44.58 13.29
C LEU A 301 4.86 43.50 13.98
N SER A 302 4.69 42.22 13.64
CA SER A 302 5.40 41.11 14.28
C SER A 302 6.42 40.52 13.31
N SER A 303 7.69 40.46 13.71
CA SER A 303 8.75 39.77 12.96
C SER A 303 8.73 38.24 13.16
N MET A 304 7.61 37.68 13.64
CA MET A 304 7.45 36.27 13.93
C MET A 304 6.73 35.51 12.81
N LEU A 305 7.31 34.38 12.41
CA LEU A 305 6.61 33.31 11.71
C LEU A 305 5.99 32.34 12.72
N THR A 306 4.67 32.18 12.65
CA THR A 306 3.89 31.33 13.55
C THR A 306 3.37 30.09 12.83
N PRO A 307 3.27 28.93 13.50
CA PRO A 307 2.65 27.75 12.90
C PRO A 307 1.15 27.93 12.73
N GLU A 308 0.62 27.52 11.58
CA GLU A 308 -0.81 27.49 11.30
C GLU A 308 -1.36 26.06 11.26
N HIS A 309 -0.58 25.12 10.72
CA HIS A 309 -0.90 23.69 10.70
C HIS A 309 0.37 22.84 10.70
N ILE A 310 0.29 21.60 11.18
CA ILE A 310 1.41 20.66 11.21
C ILE A 310 0.90 19.29 10.73
N LEU A 311 1.53 18.76 9.69
CA LEU A 311 1.33 17.38 9.24
C LEU A 311 2.37 16.49 9.91
N GLU A 312 1.92 15.44 10.60
CA GLU A 312 2.79 14.49 11.29
C GLU A 312 3.09 13.27 10.44
N GLY A 313 4.34 12.79 10.48
CA GLY A 313 4.79 11.61 9.73
C GLY A 313 4.17 10.30 10.25
N PRO A 314 3.82 9.36 9.36
CA PRO A 314 3.00 8.19 9.69
C PRO A 314 3.75 7.03 10.37
N GLY A 315 5.07 7.12 10.52
CA GLY A 315 5.88 6.05 11.12
C GLY A 315 7.26 6.49 11.56
N LEU A 316 7.83 5.74 12.51
CA LEU A 316 9.18 5.97 13.03
C LEU A 316 10.23 5.91 11.91
N ALA A 317 11.15 6.86 11.92
CA ALA A 317 12.28 6.98 11.00
C ALA A 317 11.90 7.05 9.51
N SER A 318 10.66 7.44 9.18
CA SER A 318 10.24 7.58 7.78
C SER A 318 10.88 8.77 7.05
N SER A 319 11.47 9.72 7.80
CA SER A 319 11.98 11.00 7.30
C SER A 319 10.91 11.80 6.55
N PHE A 320 9.68 11.79 7.08
CA PHE A 320 8.56 12.53 6.49
C PHE A 320 8.83 14.05 6.50
N GLY A 321 8.73 14.70 5.34
CA GLY A 321 9.14 16.10 5.17
C GLY A 321 10.60 16.24 4.76
N TYR A 322 11.24 15.18 4.26
CA TYR A 322 12.58 15.27 3.67
C TYR A 322 12.59 16.21 2.48
N ASP A 323 11.56 16.14 1.63
CA ASP A 323 11.29 17.07 0.55
C ASP A 323 9.79 17.37 0.48
N VAL A 324 9.43 18.55 -0.04
CA VAL A 324 8.04 19.03 -0.11
C VAL A 324 7.78 19.76 -1.41
N ALA A 325 6.58 19.60 -1.96
CA ALA A 325 6.10 20.34 -3.12
C ALA A 325 4.66 20.82 -2.92
N VAL A 326 4.38 22.03 -3.37
CA VAL A 326 3.07 22.68 -3.38
C VAL A 326 2.59 22.77 -4.82
N VAL A 327 1.39 22.24 -5.11
CA VAL A 327 0.90 22.00 -6.48
C VAL A 327 -0.63 21.96 -6.48
N ASP A 328 -1.32 22.42 -7.53
CA ASP A 328 -2.78 22.27 -7.66
C ASP A 328 -3.08 21.07 -8.58
N LEU A 329 -3.20 19.87 -7.99
CA LEU A 329 -3.30 18.62 -8.76
C LEU A 329 -4.70 18.39 -9.34
N ASN A 330 -5.72 18.99 -8.73
CA ASN A 330 -7.12 18.83 -9.15
C ASN A 330 -7.72 20.06 -9.84
N GLY A 331 -6.94 21.12 -10.05
CA GLY A 331 -7.33 22.31 -10.79
C GLY A 331 -8.46 23.10 -10.12
N ASP A 332 -8.60 23.04 -8.80
CA ASP A 332 -9.68 23.71 -8.06
C ASP A 332 -9.30 25.11 -7.52
N GLY A 333 -8.06 25.52 -7.78
CA GLY A 333 -7.48 26.78 -7.34
C GLY A 333 -7.05 26.81 -5.87
N TRP A 334 -7.07 25.66 -5.19
CA TRP A 334 -6.38 25.43 -3.92
C TRP A 334 -5.11 24.64 -4.16
N GLN A 335 -4.08 24.93 -3.38
CA GLN A 335 -2.79 24.28 -3.51
C GLN A 335 -2.73 23.10 -2.55
N ASP A 336 -2.46 21.93 -3.11
CA ASP A 336 -2.19 20.67 -2.44
C ASP A 336 -0.74 20.63 -1.93
N VAL A 337 -0.49 19.71 -0.99
CA VAL A 337 0.86 19.51 -0.42
C VAL A 337 1.28 18.07 -0.64
N VAL A 338 2.44 17.89 -1.26
CA VAL A 338 3.07 16.61 -1.50
C VAL A 338 4.31 16.48 -0.64
N VAL A 339 4.43 15.37 0.10
CA VAL A 339 5.47 15.18 1.11
C VAL A 339 6.26 13.91 0.85
N GLY A 340 7.57 14.04 0.70
CA GLY A 340 8.52 12.93 0.61
C GLY A 340 8.84 12.30 1.96
N ALA A 341 8.81 10.96 2.02
CA ALA A 341 9.22 10.14 3.15
C ALA A 341 10.14 9.00 2.66
N PRO A 342 11.38 9.32 2.21
CA PRO A 342 12.25 8.38 1.51
C PRO A 342 12.73 7.19 2.36
N GLN A 343 12.63 7.28 3.69
CA GLN A 343 13.02 6.21 4.60
C GLN A 343 11.81 5.41 5.12
N PHE A 344 10.60 5.70 4.63
CA PHE A 344 9.43 4.88 4.91
C PHE A 344 9.68 3.44 4.45
N PHE A 345 9.32 2.47 5.28
CA PHE A 345 9.57 1.07 5.00
C PHE A 345 8.40 0.20 5.49
N GLN A 346 7.93 -0.70 4.63
CA GLN A 346 7.01 -1.77 5.00
C GLN A 346 7.52 -3.09 4.46
N ARG A 347 7.77 -4.03 5.37
CA ARG A 347 8.35 -5.34 5.04
C ARG A 347 7.41 -6.20 4.20
N ASP A 348 6.12 -6.23 4.55
CA ASP A 348 5.14 -7.15 3.96
C ASP A 348 4.74 -6.75 2.53
N GLU A 349 4.72 -5.45 2.23
CA GLU A 349 4.43 -4.89 0.90
C GLU A 349 5.70 -4.67 0.04
N GLU A 350 6.88 -4.99 0.56
CA GLU A 350 8.20 -4.66 -0.04
C GLU A 350 8.35 -3.18 -0.46
N VAL A 351 7.82 -2.26 0.34
CA VAL A 351 7.85 -0.82 0.08
C VAL A 351 9.12 -0.21 0.66
N GLY A 352 9.84 0.57 -0.17
CA GLY A 352 10.99 1.37 0.24
C GLY A 352 10.86 2.81 -0.25
N GLY A 353 10.57 3.73 0.68
CA GLY A 353 10.21 5.11 0.39
C GLY A 353 8.74 5.28 0.02
N ALA A 354 8.16 6.41 0.39
CA ALA A 354 6.78 6.78 0.08
C ALA A 354 6.65 8.29 -0.15
N VAL A 355 5.62 8.68 -0.89
CA VAL A 355 5.16 10.06 -1.03
C VAL A 355 3.72 10.15 -0.56
N TYR A 356 3.39 11.19 0.19
CA TYR A 356 2.05 11.47 0.71
C TYR A 356 1.49 12.71 0.04
N VAL A 357 0.37 12.57 -0.65
CA VAL A 357 -0.31 13.63 -1.39
C VAL A 357 -1.56 14.05 -0.62
N TYR A 358 -1.57 15.27 -0.11
CA TYR A 358 -2.68 15.84 0.63
C TYR A 358 -3.47 16.78 -0.26
N ILE A 359 -4.59 16.29 -0.81
CA ILE A 359 -5.50 17.11 -1.61
C ILE A 359 -6.26 18.09 -0.69
N ASN A 360 -6.05 19.37 -0.91
CA ASN A 360 -6.56 20.46 -0.10
C ASN A 360 -8.08 20.52 -0.18
N LYS A 361 -8.75 20.53 0.98
CA LYS A 361 -10.21 20.65 1.07
C LYS A 361 -10.61 22.07 1.43
N ALA A 362 -10.19 23.04 0.61
CA ALA A 362 -10.44 24.47 0.79
C ALA A 362 -9.99 25.00 2.16
N GLY A 363 -8.73 24.77 2.50
CA GLY A 363 -8.08 25.20 3.75
C GLY A 363 -8.32 24.29 4.96
N ARG A 364 -9.17 23.25 4.82
CA ARG A 364 -9.53 22.36 5.93
C ARG A 364 -8.60 21.14 6.01
N TRP A 365 -7.49 21.29 6.73
CA TRP A 365 -6.44 20.26 6.82
C TRP A 365 -6.67 19.17 7.87
N ARG A 366 -7.51 19.39 8.89
CA ARG A 366 -7.65 18.48 10.06
C ARG A 366 -8.07 17.04 9.73
N ASP A 367 -8.81 16.84 8.65
CA ASP A 367 -9.37 15.54 8.25
C ASP A 367 -8.94 15.11 6.85
N VAL A 368 -7.87 15.69 6.30
CA VAL A 368 -7.37 15.32 4.97
C VAL A 368 -6.59 14.01 5.07
N THR A 369 -7.19 12.93 4.57
CA THR A 369 -6.50 11.65 4.39
C THR A 369 -5.59 11.73 3.17
N PRO A 370 -4.27 11.53 3.30
CA PRO A 370 -3.36 11.59 2.16
C PRO A 370 -3.50 10.36 1.26
N VAL A 371 -3.33 10.58 -0.05
CA VAL A 371 -3.07 9.50 -1.00
C VAL A 371 -1.59 9.12 -0.89
N ARG A 372 -1.30 7.85 -0.62
CA ARG A 372 0.08 7.34 -0.48
C ARG A 372 0.53 6.71 -1.80
N LEU A 373 1.63 7.21 -2.35
CA LEU A 373 2.36 6.61 -3.46
C LEU A 373 3.55 5.82 -2.91
N ASN A 374 3.68 4.55 -3.30
CA ASN A 374 4.68 3.63 -2.77
C ASN A 374 5.85 3.46 -3.74
N GLY A 375 7.07 3.51 -3.21
CA GLY A 375 8.28 3.12 -3.92
C GLY A 375 8.53 1.62 -3.90
N THR A 376 9.43 1.17 -4.77
CA THR A 376 9.97 -0.19 -4.71
C THR A 376 10.92 -0.35 -3.53
N LYS A 377 11.19 -1.60 -3.14
CA LYS A 377 12.11 -1.94 -2.05
C LYS A 377 13.45 -1.23 -2.17
N ASP A 378 13.93 -0.67 -1.07
CA ASP A 378 15.21 0.06 -0.94
C ASP A 378 15.41 1.22 -1.93
N SER A 379 14.33 1.71 -2.58
CA SER A 379 14.46 2.68 -3.67
C SER A 379 14.67 4.13 -3.23
N MET A 380 14.39 4.42 -1.96
CA MET A 380 14.29 5.78 -1.39
C MET A 380 13.35 6.68 -2.21
N PHE A 381 12.23 6.13 -2.69
CA PHE A 381 11.20 6.88 -3.39
C PHE A 381 10.67 8.04 -2.53
N GLY A 382 10.57 9.23 -3.13
CA GLY A 382 10.21 10.45 -2.42
C GLY A 382 11.41 11.18 -1.80
N LEU A 383 12.64 10.86 -2.23
CA LEU A 383 13.83 11.64 -1.84
C LEU A 383 13.81 13.03 -2.47
N SER A 384 13.35 13.13 -3.70
CA SER A 384 13.05 14.40 -4.37
C SER A 384 11.61 14.36 -4.90
N VAL A 385 10.87 15.44 -4.70
CA VAL A 385 9.51 15.62 -5.22
C VAL A 385 9.41 17.03 -5.81
N GLU A 386 8.94 17.12 -7.05
CA GLU A 386 8.93 18.39 -7.78
C GLU A 386 7.57 18.62 -8.46
N ASN A 387 7.06 19.85 -8.38
CA ASN A 387 5.97 20.31 -9.25
C ASN A 387 6.55 20.56 -10.64
N ILE A 388 6.12 19.77 -11.62
CA ILE A 388 6.65 19.86 -12.99
C ILE A 388 5.72 20.65 -13.92
N GLY A 389 4.66 21.24 -13.40
CA GLY A 389 3.61 21.91 -14.16
C GLY A 389 2.73 20.91 -14.91
N ASP A 390 1.88 21.43 -15.78
CA ASP A 390 1.02 20.64 -16.66
C ASP A 390 1.85 20.10 -17.85
N VAL A 391 2.49 18.94 -17.69
CA VAL A 391 3.44 18.42 -18.71
C VAL A 391 2.73 17.88 -19.92
N ASN A 392 1.41 17.63 -19.90
CA ASN A 392 0.65 17.13 -21.03
C ASN A 392 -0.37 18.15 -21.61
N LEU A 393 -0.47 19.35 -21.01
CA LEU A 393 -1.40 20.44 -21.31
C LEU A 393 -2.89 20.05 -21.22
N ASP A 394 -3.24 19.23 -20.22
CA ASP A 394 -4.62 18.78 -19.94
C ASP A 394 -5.38 19.64 -18.91
N SER A 395 -4.76 20.72 -18.44
CA SER A 395 -5.23 21.69 -17.42
C SER A 395 -5.08 21.25 -15.96
N PHE A 396 -4.38 20.16 -15.67
CA PHE A 396 -4.01 19.75 -14.31
C PHE A 396 -2.49 19.80 -14.13
N GLU A 397 -2.00 20.24 -12.98
CA GLU A 397 -0.55 20.20 -12.71
C GLU A 397 -0.10 18.78 -12.37
N ASP A 398 1.13 18.44 -12.74
CA ASP A 398 1.72 17.12 -12.57
C ASP A 398 2.91 17.17 -11.60
N ILE A 399 3.33 16.01 -11.11
CA ILE A 399 4.52 15.89 -10.25
C ILE A 399 5.51 14.85 -10.75
N ALA A 400 6.79 15.08 -10.45
CA ALA A 400 7.86 14.10 -10.60
C ALA A 400 8.38 13.66 -9.22
N VAL A 401 8.62 12.36 -9.06
CA VAL A 401 9.15 11.76 -7.84
C VAL A 401 10.42 10.97 -8.14
N GLY A 402 11.50 11.30 -7.44
CA GLY A 402 12.79 10.63 -7.54
C GLY A 402 12.89 9.43 -6.60
N ALA A 403 13.48 8.34 -7.10
CA ALA A 403 13.86 7.15 -6.35
C ALA A 403 15.30 6.76 -6.72
N PRO A 404 16.31 7.51 -6.24
CA PRO A 404 17.68 7.37 -6.71
C PRO A 404 18.33 6.02 -6.40
N TYR A 405 17.76 5.23 -5.48
CA TYR A 405 18.27 3.91 -5.14
C TYR A 405 17.51 2.76 -5.82
N ALA A 406 16.48 3.08 -6.62
CA ALA A 406 15.75 2.10 -7.43
C ALA A 406 16.70 1.35 -8.39
N ASP A 407 16.26 0.18 -8.84
CA ASP A 407 16.95 -0.63 -9.86
C ASP A 407 18.42 -0.89 -9.52
N SER A 408 18.72 -1.34 -8.30
CA SER A 408 20.10 -1.59 -7.82
C SER A 408 21.00 -0.34 -7.78
N GLY A 409 20.41 0.83 -7.48
CA GLY A 409 21.12 2.10 -7.35
C GLY A 409 21.38 2.84 -8.67
N PHE A 410 20.82 2.37 -9.79
CA PHE A 410 20.79 3.17 -11.02
C PHE A 410 19.85 4.38 -10.86
N GLY A 411 18.73 4.20 -10.15
CA GLY A 411 17.76 5.23 -9.85
C GLY A 411 16.74 5.43 -10.96
N SER A 412 15.55 5.88 -10.57
CA SER A 412 14.40 6.08 -11.46
C SER A 412 13.59 7.31 -11.03
N VAL A 413 12.93 7.96 -11.99
CA VAL A 413 12.01 9.08 -11.76
C VAL A 413 10.64 8.71 -12.27
N TYR A 414 9.62 8.90 -11.44
CA TYR A 414 8.24 8.55 -11.73
C TYR A 414 7.44 9.82 -11.93
N ILE A 415 6.65 9.87 -13.01
CA ILE A 415 5.79 11.01 -13.26
C ILE A 415 4.34 10.61 -13.02
N TYR A 416 3.63 11.45 -12.30
CA TYR A 416 2.23 11.25 -11.95
C TYR A 416 1.41 12.44 -12.45
N HIS A 417 0.35 12.13 -13.19
CA HIS A 417 -0.55 13.17 -13.68
C HIS A 417 -1.54 13.60 -12.60
N GLY A 418 -1.82 14.90 -12.55
CA GLY A 418 -2.99 15.45 -11.90
C GLY A 418 -4.28 15.00 -12.60
N SER A 419 -5.41 15.15 -11.92
CA SER A 419 -6.73 14.97 -12.52
C SER A 419 -7.79 15.63 -11.64
N ALA A 420 -9.01 15.78 -12.16
CA ALA A 420 -10.13 16.32 -11.36
C ALA A 420 -10.38 15.57 -10.03
N ASP A 421 -9.96 14.30 -9.91
CA ASP A 421 -10.08 13.49 -8.70
C ASP A 421 -8.88 13.62 -7.74
N GLY A 422 -7.87 14.44 -8.07
CA GLY A 422 -6.61 14.59 -7.32
C GLY A 422 -5.42 14.13 -8.15
N ILE A 423 -4.86 12.98 -7.80
CA ILE A 423 -3.67 12.42 -8.48
C ILE A 423 -3.95 11.03 -9.04
N SER A 424 -3.51 10.77 -10.27
CA SER A 424 -3.49 9.40 -10.82
C SER A 424 -2.42 8.59 -10.10
N THR A 425 -2.81 7.55 -9.35
CA THR A 425 -1.88 6.74 -8.55
C THR A 425 -0.98 5.83 -9.38
N LYS A 426 -1.27 5.65 -10.67
CA LYS A 426 -0.42 4.92 -11.61
C LYS A 426 0.52 5.91 -12.31
N PRO A 427 1.85 5.68 -12.29
CA PRO A 427 2.79 6.56 -12.98
C PRO A 427 2.52 6.55 -14.49
N ALA A 428 2.48 7.72 -15.09
CA ALA A 428 2.25 7.88 -16.52
C ALA A 428 3.46 7.39 -17.35
N GLN A 429 4.68 7.58 -16.83
CA GLN A 429 5.95 7.11 -17.39
C GLN A 429 6.98 7.10 -16.27
N ILE A 430 8.00 6.29 -16.50
CA ILE A 430 9.12 6.10 -15.62
C ILE A 430 10.37 6.40 -16.45
N LEU A 431 11.23 7.30 -15.94
CA LEU A 431 12.52 7.61 -16.53
C LEU A 431 13.59 6.83 -15.76
N GLU A 432 14.33 5.97 -16.45
CA GLU A 432 15.26 5.05 -15.82
C GLU A 432 16.71 5.49 -16.00
N GLY A 433 17.47 5.65 -14.91
CA GLY A 433 18.90 5.95 -14.95
C GLY A 433 19.73 4.83 -15.60
N LYS A 434 19.20 3.59 -15.57
CA LYS A 434 19.82 2.41 -16.17
C LYS A 434 20.00 2.55 -17.69
N GLN A 435 19.06 3.22 -18.37
CA GLN A 435 19.16 3.47 -19.82
C GLN A 435 20.36 4.35 -20.19
N HIS A 436 20.80 5.18 -19.24
CA HIS A 436 21.95 6.08 -19.38
C HIS A 436 23.24 5.56 -18.72
N ASN A 437 23.18 4.37 -18.09
CA ASN A 437 24.26 3.83 -17.25
C ASN A 437 24.72 4.80 -16.14
N THR A 438 23.77 5.55 -15.56
CA THR A 438 24.02 6.52 -14.48
C THR A 438 23.47 5.99 -13.16
N LYS A 439 24.21 6.18 -12.06
CA LYS A 439 23.76 5.84 -10.71
C LYS A 439 23.15 7.04 -9.99
N MET A 440 22.26 6.76 -9.03
CA MET A 440 21.59 7.78 -8.23
C MET A 440 20.84 8.81 -9.08
N PHE A 441 20.29 8.36 -10.21
CA PHE A 441 19.47 9.18 -11.10
C PHE A 441 18.15 9.54 -10.41
N GLY A 442 17.75 10.81 -10.45
CA GLY A 442 16.58 11.30 -9.73
C GLY A 442 16.89 11.71 -8.29
N TYR A 443 18.11 12.16 -8.02
CA TYR A 443 18.47 12.71 -6.70
C TYR A 443 17.98 14.17 -6.55
N SER A 444 17.98 14.93 -7.64
CA SER A 444 17.43 16.27 -7.71
C SER A 444 16.59 16.41 -8.98
N LEU A 445 15.55 17.22 -8.92
CA LEU A 445 14.61 17.47 -10.01
C LEU A 445 14.43 18.98 -10.16
N ALA A 446 14.16 19.44 -11.38
CA ALA A 446 13.67 20.79 -11.65
C ALA A 446 12.79 20.74 -12.89
N GLY A 447 11.58 21.27 -12.80
CA GLY A 447 10.60 21.26 -13.89
C GLY A 447 9.89 22.59 -14.07
N ASN A 448 8.67 22.53 -14.61
CA ASN A 448 7.75 23.65 -14.71
C ASN A 448 8.29 24.86 -15.51
N MET A 449 9.17 24.61 -16.49
CA MET A 449 9.64 25.64 -17.43
C MET A 449 9.88 25.02 -18.80
N ASP A 450 9.37 25.68 -19.84
CA ASP A 450 9.61 25.34 -21.24
C ASP A 450 11.01 25.84 -21.67
N LEU A 451 11.89 24.92 -22.06
CA LEU A 451 13.27 25.23 -22.41
C LEU A 451 13.50 25.39 -23.91
N ASP A 452 12.55 24.94 -24.76
CA ASP A 452 12.68 24.93 -26.22
C ASP A 452 11.55 25.66 -26.98
N HIS A 453 10.71 26.41 -26.24
CA HIS A 453 9.63 27.24 -26.74
C HIS A 453 8.52 26.46 -27.46
N ASN A 454 8.25 25.21 -27.04
CA ASN A 454 7.19 24.38 -27.58
C ASN A 454 5.85 24.46 -26.80
N SER A 455 5.81 25.30 -25.76
CA SER A 455 4.71 25.54 -24.79
C SER A 455 4.49 24.49 -23.72
N TYR A 456 5.23 23.38 -23.72
CA TYR A 456 5.16 22.36 -22.69
C TYR A 456 6.31 22.53 -21.70
N PRO A 457 6.08 22.38 -20.38
CA PRO A 457 7.16 22.39 -19.41
C PRO A 457 8.05 21.15 -19.59
N ASP A 458 9.35 21.36 -19.45
CA ASP A 458 10.38 20.31 -19.55
C ASP A 458 10.83 19.86 -18.15
N LEU A 459 11.63 18.80 -18.10
CA LEU A 459 12.15 18.23 -16.86
C LEU A 459 13.67 18.05 -16.91
N ALA A 460 14.38 18.60 -15.93
CA ALA A 460 15.78 18.28 -15.66
C ALA A 460 15.90 17.30 -14.48
N VAL A 461 16.78 16.31 -14.62
CA VAL A 461 17.02 15.25 -13.64
C VAL A 461 18.51 15.18 -13.32
N GLY A 462 18.86 15.44 -12.06
CA GLY A 462 20.21 15.35 -11.54
C GLY A 462 20.54 13.96 -10.99
N SER A 463 21.84 13.69 -10.89
CA SER A 463 22.38 12.49 -10.28
C SER A 463 23.62 12.82 -9.45
N LEU A 464 23.90 12.00 -8.44
CA LEU A 464 25.16 12.12 -7.69
C LEU A 464 26.38 11.54 -8.45
N SER A 465 26.20 11.17 -9.72
CA SER A 465 27.26 10.67 -10.61
C SER A 465 27.83 11.77 -11.53
N ASP A 466 27.79 13.03 -11.09
CA ASP A 466 28.30 14.20 -11.82
C ASP A 466 27.61 14.44 -13.18
N THR A 467 26.33 14.06 -13.32
CA THR A 467 25.58 14.19 -14.57
C THR A 467 24.16 14.69 -14.35
N VAL A 468 23.67 15.49 -15.30
CA VAL A 468 22.28 15.98 -15.36
C VAL A 468 21.70 15.67 -16.73
N PHE A 469 20.42 15.30 -16.77
CA PHE A 469 19.68 14.93 -17.98
C PHE A 469 18.49 15.86 -18.16
N ILE A 470 18.23 16.33 -19.38
CA ILE A 470 17.09 17.18 -19.71
C ILE A 470 16.18 16.40 -20.65
N TYR A 471 14.93 16.23 -20.24
CA TYR A 471 13.86 15.60 -20.98
C TYR A 471 12.90 16.67 -21.47
N ARG A 472 12.78 16.80 -22.79
CA ARG A 472 11.88 17.76 -23.41
C ARG A 472 10.52 17.13 -23.66
N SER A 473 9.45 17.86 -23.37
CA SER A 473 8.07 17.41 -23.53
C SER A 473 7.63 17.46 -24.99
N LYS A 474 7.05 16.37 -25.50
CA LYS A 474 6.49 16.28 -26.86
C LYS A 474 5.09 16.88 -26.88
N ASN A 475 4.76 17.57 -27.97
CA ASN A 475 3.38 18.02 -28.20
C ASN A 475 2.41 16.83 -28.24
N VAL A 476 1.30 16.94 -27.51
CA VAL A 476 0.27 15.90 -27.38
C VAL A 476 -0.86 16.15 -28.39
N ILE A 477 -1.29 15.09 -29.08
CA ILE A 477 -2.26 15.17 -30.17
C ILE A 477 -3.39 14.15 -30.01
N SER A 478 -4.62 14.63 -30.01
CA SER A 478 -5.83 13.78 -29.96
C SER A 478 -6.43 13.62 -31.36
N ILE A 479 -6.41 12.39 -31.91
CA ILE A 479 -6.96 12.07 -33.24
C ILE A 479 -8.35 11.44 -33.12
N LYS A 480 -9.37 12.15 -33.64
CA LYS A 480 -10.73 11.63 -33.81
C LYS A 480 -10.82 10.70 -35.02
N LYS A 481 -11.52 9.58 -34.86
CA LYS A 481 -11.71 8.50 -35.85
C LYS A 481 -13.20 8.28 -36.11
N ASP A 482 -13.67 8.53 -37.33
CA ASP A 482 -15.03 8.24 -37.78
C ASP A 482 -14.99 7.12 -38.84
N ILE A 483 -15.62 5.96 -38.60
CA ILE A 483 -15.61 4.81 -39.54
C ILE A 483 -17.02 4.56 -40.10
N LYS A 484 -17.13 4.33 -41.41
CA LYS A 484 -18.37 4.01 -42.12
C LYS A 484 -18.17 2.82 -43.06
N VAL A 485 -19.10 1.86 -43.05
CA VAL A 485 -19.09 0.69 -43.94
C VAL A 485 -20.33 0.67 -44.85
N THR A 486 -20.18 0.27 -46.11
CA THR A 486 -21.28 0.22 -47.10
C THR A 486 -21.16 -1.00 -48.03
N PRO A 487 -22.21 -1.83 -48.20
CA PRO A 487 -23.50 -1.82 -47.49
C PRO A 487 -23.36 -2.12 -46.00
N LYS A 488 -24.39 -1.77 -45.21
CA LYS A 488 -24.42 -2.03 -43.76
C LYS A 488 -24.60 -3.53 -43.43
N GLU A 489 -25.14 -4.30 -44.38
CA GLU A 489 -25.42 -5.73 -44.26
C GLU A 489 -25.07 -6.46 -45.57
N ILE A 490 -24.71 -7.73 -45.45
CA ILE A 490 -24.27 -8.62 -46.53
C ILE A 490 -25.44 -9.50 -46.96
N ASP A 491 -26.07 -9.11 -48.06
CA ASP A 491 -27.05 -9.93 -48.76
C ASP A 491 -26.32 -10.87 -49.73
N LEU A 492 -26.29 -12.17 -49.41
CA LEU A 492 -25.57 -13.18 -50.19
C LEU A 492 -26.14 -13.36 -51.61
N THR A 493 -27.36 -12.87 -51.87
CA THR A 493 -28.00 -12.91 -53.19
C THR A 493 -27.58 -11.74 -54.09
N LYS A 494 -27.04 -10.65 -53.52
CA LYS A 494 -26.68 -9.42 -54.25
C LYS A 494 -25.18 -9.29 -54.43
N LYS A 495 -24.70 -9.47 -55.66
CA LYS A 495 -23.29 -9.22 -56.03
C LYS A 495 -23.06 -7.72 -56.21
N THR A 496 -22.28 -7.10 -55.32
CA THR A 496 -22.02 -5.65 -55.31
C THR A 496 -20.76 -5.24 -56.08
N CYS A 497 -19.92 -6.18 -56.54
CA CYS A 497 -18.72 -5.91 -57.34
C CYS A 497 -18.40 -7.05 -58.32
N GLY A 498 -18.87 -6.95 -59.57
CA GLY A 498 -18.73 -8.02 -60.55
C GLY A 498 -19.47 -9.29 -60.10
N ASN A 499 -18.78 -10.43 -60.05
CA ASN A 499 -19.36 -11.71 -59.61
C ASN A 499 -19.25 -11.96 -58.09
N SER A 500 -18.68 -11.03 -57.33
CA SER A 500 -18.47 -11.16 -55.87
C SER A 500 -19.26 -10.10 -55.08
N ILE A 501 -19.23 -10.22 -53.75
CA ILE A 501 -19.81 -9.24 -52.83
C ILE A 501 -18.66 -8.42 -52.23
N CYS A 502 -18.69 -7.11 -52.42
CA CYS A 502 -17.74 -6.18 -51.81
C CYS A 502 -18.41 -5.26 -50.79
N LEU A 503 -17.61 -4.88 -49.79
CA LEU A 503 -17.88 -3.85 -48.79
C LEU A 503 -16.87 -2.73 -48.98
N THR A 504 -17.30 -1.47 -48.87
CA THR A 504 -16.40 -0.31 -48.82
C THR A 504 -16.29 0.19 -47.40
N VAL A 505 -15.06 0.31 -46.88
CA VAL A 505 -14.76 0.87 -45.56
C VAL A 505 -14.13 2.24 -45.74
N GLU A 506 -14.75 3.27 -45.19
CA GLU A 506 -14.26 4.64 -45.16
C GLU A 506 -13.92 5.01 -43.72
N ALA A 507 -12.65 5.27 -43.42
CA ALA A 507 -12.23 5.84 -42.14
C ALA A 507 -11.74 7.27 -42.35
N CYS A 508 -12.28 8.19 -41.56
CA CYS A 508 -11.91 9.58 -41.58
C CYS A 508 -11.29 10.02 -40.26
N PHE A 509 -10.25 10.84 -40.38
CA PHE A 509 -9.43 11.28 -39.28
C PHE A 509 -9.38 12.82 -39.24
N SER A 510 -9.44 13.38 -38.04
CA SER A 510 -9.11 14.78 -37.76
C SER A 510 -8.41 14.84 -36.40
N TYR A 511 -7.57 15.86 -36.18
CA TYR A 511 -6.84 15.98 -34.91
C TYR A 511 -7.03 17.34 -34.25
N ARG A 512 -6.76 17.37 -32.94
CA ARG A 512 -6.65 18.58 -32.11
C ARG A 512 -5.35 18.51 -31.32
N ALA A 513 -4.78 19.68 -31.01
CA ALA A 513 -3.58 19.83 -30.19
C ALA A 513 -3.66 21.13 -29.39
N ASN A 514 -3.02 21.16 -28.23
CA ASN A 514 -2.88 22.34 -27.36
C ASN A 514 -1.40 22.80 -27.40
N PRO A 515 -1.07 24.09 -27.56
CA PRO A 515 -1.94 25.21 -27.91
C PRO A 515 -2.53 25.10 -29.33
N THR A 516 -3.61 25.85 -29.59
CA THR A 516 -4.25 25.92 -30.91
C THR A 516 -3.34 26.47 -32.02
N THR A 517 -2.26 27.17 -31.65
CA THR A 517 -1.21 27.66 -32.55
C THR A 517 -0.34 26.54 -33.12
N TYR A 518 -0.24 25.39 -32.43
CA TYR A 518 0.49 24.24 -32.91
C TYR A 518 -0.31 23.51 -34.01
N ASN A 519 -0.06 23.90 -35.26
CA ASN A 519 -0.85 23.45 -36.42
C ASN A 519 0.00 22.84 -37.55
N PRO A 520 0.91 21.89 -37.26
CA PRO A 520 1.78 21.29 -38.28
C PRO A 520 1.00 20.34 -39.20
N LYS A 521 1.58 20.02 -40.36
CA LYS A 521 1.12 18.88 -41.17
C LYS A 521 1.62 17.59 -40.54
N ILE A 522 0.73 16.61 -40.35
CA ILE A 522 1.07 15.34 -39.70
C ILE A 522 0.75 14.20 -40.65
N THR A 523 1.73 13.35 -40.92
CA THR A 523 1.50 12.11 -41.67
C THR A 523 1.18 10.99 -40.68
N ILE A 524 0.01 10.37 -40.86
CA ILE A 524 -0.43 9.22 -40.08
C ILE A 524 -0.40 7.97 -40.94
N SER A 525 -0.04 6.84 -40.34
CA SER A 525 -0.31 5.52 -40.88
C SER A 525 -1.58 4.98 -40.26
N CYS A 526 -2.57 4.64 -41.09
CA CYS A 526 -3.77 3.94 -40.67
C CYS A 526 -3.69 2.47 -41.10
N THR A 527 -4.07 1.57 -40.20
CA THR A 527 -4.10 0.12 -40.49
C THR A 527 -5.52 -0.37 -40.28
N PHE A 528 -6.09 -0.98 -41.32
CA PHE A 528 -7.38 -1.65 -41.29
C PHE A 528 -7.14 -3.15 -41.18
N GLU A 529 -7.68 -3.79 -40.15
CA GLU A 529 -7.62 -5.24 -39.98
C GLU A 529 -9.03 -5.81 -39.88
N ALA A 530 -9.34 -6.80 -40.71
CA ALA A 530 -10.59 -7.54 -40.64
C ALA A 530 -10.39 -8.85 -39.88
N GLU A 531 -11.46 -9.37 -39.28
CA GLU A 531 -11.54 -10.74 -38.76
C GLU A 531 -10.47 -11.08 -37.71
N TRP A 532 -10.01 -10.09 -36.94
CA TRP A 532 -8.93 -10.27 -35.93
C TRP A 532 -9.25 -11.39 -34.94
N TYR A 533 -10.52 -11.50 -34.52
CA TYR A 533 -10.99 -12.53 -33.60
C TYR A 533 -10.96 -13.94 -34.24
N ARG A 534 -11.39 -14.09 -35.50
CA ARG A 534 -11.31 -15.38 -36.22
C ARG A 534 -9.87 -15.85 -36.40
N ARG A 535 -8.94 -14.93 -36.67
CA ARG A 535 -7.52 -15.26 -36.79
C ARG A 535 -6.91 -15.74 -35.47
N LYS A 536 -7.30 -15.12 -34.35
CA LYS A 536 -6.89 -15.59 -33.02
C LYS A 536 -7.36 -17.02 -32.73
N LEU A 537 -8.47 -17.44 -33.34
CA LEU A 537 -8.99 -18.82 -33.29
C LEU A 537 -8.42 -19.76 -34.38
N GLY A 538 -7.47 -19.30 -35.21
CA GLY A 538 -6.88 -20.10 -36.28
C GLY A 538 -7.80 -20.35 -37.48
N LEU A 539 -8.89 -19.59 -37.62
CA LEU A 539 -9.84 -19.73 -38.72
C LEU A 539 -9.46 -18.80 -39.90
N PRO A 540 -9.67 -19.23 -41.16
CA PRO A 540 -9.41 -18.37 -42.31
C PRO A 540 -10.35 -17.16 -42.33
N SER A 541 -9.81 -16.04 -42.84
CA SER A 541 -10.58 -14.82 -43.08
C SER A 541 -11.66 -15.06 -44.14
N ARG A 542 -12.85 -14.51 -43.92
CA ARG A 542 -13.97 -14.58 -44.89
C ARG A 542 -13.89 -13.48 -45.94
N VAL A 543 -13.04 -12.48 -45.71
CA VAL A 543 -12.88 -11.30 -46.58
C VAL A 543 -11.43 -11.11 -46.93
N VAL A 544 -11.20 -10.42 -48.06
CA VAL A 544 -9.88 -10.01 -48.54
C VAL A 544 -9.92 -8.52 -48.86
N PHE A 545 -8.96 -7.75 -48.37
CA PHE A 545 -8.78 -6.37 -48.80
C PHE A 545 -8.27 -6.33 -50.24
N LEU A 546 -8.95 -5.56 -51.09
CA LEU A 546 -8.60 -5.38 -52.50
C LEU A 546 -7.47 -4.35 -52.67
N ASP A 547 -7.43 -3.35 -51.80
CA ASP A 547 -6.47 -2.23 -51.84
C ASP A 547 -5.34 -2.46 -50.82
N LYS A 548 -4.71 -3.65 -50.86
CA LYS A 548 -3.62 -4.03 -49.94
C LYS A 548 -2.25 -3.68 -50.54
N THR A 549 -1.29 -3.27 -49.71
CA THR A 549 0.11 -3.13 -50.14
C THR A 549 0.75 -4.50 -50.35
N GLU A 550 1.91 -4.58 -51.02
CA GLU A 550 2.62 -5.85 -51.24
C GLU A 550 3.03 -6.55 -49.93
N ILE A 551 3.13 -5.80 -48.83
CA ILE A 551 3.52 -6.28 -47.50
C ILE A 551 2.27 -6.72 -46.69
N ASP A 552 1.11 -6.16 -47.01
CA ASP A 552 -0.13 -6.44 -46.29
C ASP A 552 -0.62 -7.87 -46.55
N GLN A 553 -1.07 -8.52 -45.48
CA GLN A 553 -1.77 -9.80 -45.59
C GLN A 553 -3.20 -9.59 -46.12
N ASP A 554 -3.85 -10.65 -46.59
CA ASP A 554 -5.20 -10.56 -47.19
C ASP A 554 -6.26 -9.92 -46.28
N TYR A 555 -6.07 -10.00 -44.96
CA TYR A 555 -6.98 -9.45 -43.96
C TYR A 555 -6.57 -8.07 -43.45
N GLN A 556 -5.55 -7.45 -44.04
CA GLN A 556 -5.01 -6.16 -43.64
C GLN A 556 -4.92 -5.21 -44.85
N SER A 557 -5.12 -3.92 -44.62
CA SER A 557 -4.81 -2.86 -45.58
C SER A 557 -4.19 -1.71 -44.81
N THR A 558 -2.99 -1.31 -45.19
CA THR A 558 -2.29 -0.16 -44.61
C THR A 558 -2.32 1.03 -45.57
N GLY A 559 -2.56 2.21 -45.01
CA GLY A 559 -2.62 3.45 -45.75
C GLY A 559 -1.87 4.57 -45.03
N THR A 560 -1.41 5.54 -45.80
CA THR A 560 -0.83 6.78 -45.27
C THR A 560 -1.71 7.96 -45.63
N LEU A 561 -1.94 8.85 -44.67
CA LEU A 561 -2.79 10.02 -44.84
C LEU A 561 -2.11 11.26 -44.23
N GLU A 562 -2.12 12.38 -44.93
CA GLU A 562 -1.63 13.66 -44.40
C GLU A 562 -2.79 14.47 -43.82
N LEU A 563 -2.72 14.77 -42.52
CA LEU A 563 -3.59 15.73 -41.85
C LEU A 563 -2.99 17.12 -42.01
N ARG A 564 -3.65 17.98 -42.80
CA ARG A 564 -3.16 19.31 -43.21
C ARG A 564 -3.22 20.38 -42.11
N GLY A 565 -3.72 20.04 -40.93
CA GLY A 565 -3.92 20.96 -39.80
C GLY A 565 -5.05 20.52 -38.86
N GLN A 566 -5.13 21.15 -37.70
CA GLN A 566 -6.13 20.93 -36.67
C GLN A 566 -7.55 21.04 -37.25
N ASN A 567 -8.45 20.16 -36.81
CA ASN A 567 -9.85 20.07 -37.22
C ASN A 567 -10.11 19.86 -38.73
N LYS A 568 -9.07 19.68 -39.57
CA LYS A 568 -9.24 19.33 -40.99
C LYS A 568 -9.40 17.83 -41.14
N LYS A 569 -10.55 17.42 -41.69
CA LYS A 569 -10.88 16.01 -41.92
C LYS A 569 -10.20 15.50 -43.18
N ALA A 570 -9.56 14.34 -43.09
CA ALA A 570 -9.08 13.57 -44.24
C ALA A 570 -9.57 12.12 -44.12
N CYS A 571 -9.91 11.48 -45.24
CA CYS A 571 -10.49 10.14 -45.25
C CYS A 571 -9.68 9.18 -46.11
N TYR A 572 -9.60 7.93 -45.69
CA TYR A 572 -9.03 6.82 -46.45
C TYR A 572 -10.12 5.78 -46.72
N LYS A 573 -10.21 5.31 -47.96
CA LYS A 573 -11.19 4.30 -48.39
C LYS A 573 -10.46 3.04 -48.84
N THR A 574 -10.96 1.89 -48.42
CA THR A 574 -10.48 0.58 -48.87
C THR A 574 -11.67 -0.35 -49.10
N LYS A 575 -11.54 -1.28 -50.05
CA LYS A 575 -12.58 -2.26 -50.36
C LYS A 575 -12.23 -3.63 -49.81
N LEU A 576 -13.20 -4.28 -49.20
CA LEU A 576 -13.18 -5.70 -48.82
C LEU A 576 -14.01 -6.49 -49.81
N ARG A 577 -13.51 -7.65 -50.24
CA ARG A 577 -14.27 -8.63 -51.03
C ARG A 577 -14.53 -9.86 -50.18
N LEU A 578 -15.79 -10.28 -50.10
CA LEU A 578 -16.19 -11.53 -49.49
C LEU A 578 -15.71 -12.70 -50.36
N GLN A 579 -15.05 -13.68 -49.74
CA GLN A 579 -14.59 -14.88 -50.42
C GLN A 579 -15.79 -15.76 -50.83
N ASP A 580 -15.62 -16.51 -51.92
CA ASP A 580 -16.62 -17.48 -52.36
C ASP A 580 -16.57 -18.74 -51.47
N GLY A 581 -17.71 -19.40 -51.25
CA GLY A 581 -17.77 -20.65 -50.50
C GLY A 581 -17.64 -20.52 -48.97
N ILE A 582 -17.88 -19.33 -48.39
CA ILE A 582 -17.87 -19.15 -46.93
C ILE A 582 -18.91 -20.04 -46.23
N ARG A 583 -18.47 -20.79 -45.22
CA ARG A 583 -19.34 -21.64 -44.38
C ARG A 583 -20.04 -20.85 -43.28
N ASP A 584 -19.34 -19.88 -42.71
CA ASP A 584 -19.85 -19.06 -41.61
C ASP A 584 -20.50 -17.79 -42.16
N LYS A 585 -21.82 -17.88 -42.33
CA LYS A 585 -22.72 -16.83 -42.83
C LYS A 585 -23.60 -16.23 -41.72
N LEU A 586 -23.21 -16.40 -40.45
CA LEU A 586 -24.03 -15.99 -39.30
C LEU A 586 -23.33 -14.91 -38.47
N ARG A 587 -22.02 -15.07 -38.17
CA ARG A 587 -21.27 -14.08 -37.37
C ARG A 587 -20.93 -12.81 -38.17
N ALA A 588 -20.99 -11.65 -37.53
CA ALA A 588 -20.53 -10.39 -38.10
C ALA A 588 -19.07 -10.45 -38.55
N ILE A 589 -18.68 -9.58 -39.48
CA ILE A 589 -17.29 -9.37 -39.91
C ILE A 589 -16.75 -8.14 -39.16
N PRO A 590 -15.92 -8.31 -38.11
CA PRO A 590 -15.32 -7.19 -37.39
C PRO A 590 -14.17 -6.56 -38.18
N ILE A 591 -14.10 -5.23 -38.16
CA ILE A 591 -13.10 -4.41 -38.84
C ILE A 591 -12.52 -3.41 -37.81
N GLU A 592 -11.26 -3.59 -37.44
CA GLU A 592 -10.50 -2.70 -36.55
C GLU A 592 -9.70 -1.69 -37.39
N VAL A 593 -9.76 -0.41 -37.00
CA VAL A 593 -8.94 0.66 -37.58
C VAL A 593 -8.02 1.22 -36.50
N SER A 594 -6.71 1.15 -36.73
CA SER A 594 -5.69 1.72 -35.86
C SER A 594 -4.95 2.86 -36.54
N VAL A 595 -4.44 3.81 -35.74
CA VAL A 595 -3.69 4.97 -36.23
C VAL A 595 -2.37 5.13 -35.46
N ALA A 596 -1.30 5.49 -36.17
CA ALA A 596 -0.01 5.86 -35.61
C ALA A 596 0.58 7.07 -36.36
N ILE A 597 1.35 7.90 -35.66
CA ILE A 597 2.06 9.04 -36.26
C ILE A 597 3.35 8.53 -36.89
N GLN A 598 3.58 8.82 -38.18
CA GLN A 598 4.84 8.46 -38.83
C GLN A 598 5.93 9.48 -38.47
N SER A 599 7.01 8.99 -37.86
CA SER A 599 8.19 9.80 -37.57
C SER A 599 8.94 10.09 -38.88
N ALA A 600 9.09 11.35 -39.25
CA ALA A 600 9.95 11.73 -40.37
C ALA A 600 11.40 11.34 -40.04
N LYS A 601 12.08 10.61 -40.94
CA LYS A 601 13.50 10.28 -40.80
C LYS A 601 14.30 11.59 -40.69
N ARG A 602 15.05 11.72 -39.60
CA ARG A 602 15.82 12.93 -39.27
C ARG A 602 16.89 13.26 -40.29
N GLY A 603 16.87 14.50 -40.77
CA GLY A 603 18.09 15.16 -41.20
C GLY A 603 18.92 15.52 -39.95
N LYS A 604 20.15 15.01 -39.85
CA LYS A 604 21.11 15.47 -38.84
C LYS A 604 21.52 16.92 -39.16
N ARG A 605 20.88 17.91 -38.54
CA ARG A 605 21.50 19.24 -38.37
C ARG A 605 22.19 19.23 -37.02
N GLN A 606 23.52 19.32 -37.02
CA GLN A 606 24.37 19.10 -35.84
C GLN A 606 24.36 20.26 -34.82
N SER A 607 23.79 21.41 -35.13
CA SER A 607 23.84 22.60 -34.26
C SER A 607 22.51 22.98 -33.60
N SER A 608 21.39 22.39 -34.01
CA SER A 608 20.06 22.71 -33.48
C SER A 608 19.50 21.55 -32.66
N LEU A 609 18.72 21.85 -31.62
CA LEU A 609 17.98 20.84 -30.86
C LEU A 609 17.18 19.92 -31.82
N PRO A 610 17.21 18.59 -31.63
CA PRO A 610 16.45 17.69 -32.48
C PRO A 610 14.96 18.02 -32.45
N GLN A 611 14.33 18.08 -33.61
CA GLN A 611 12.87 18.26 -33.69
C GLN A 611 12.17 17.10 -32.95
N LEU A 612 11.21 17.45 -32.09
CA LEU A 612 10.37 16.52 -31.38
C LEU A 612 9.21 16.07 -32.28
N VAL A 613 9.00 14.76 -32.37
CA VAL A 613 7.84 14.19 -33.05
C VAL A 613 6.68 14.22 -32.04
N PRO A 614 5.50 14.75 -32.42
CA PRO A 614 4.36 14.76 -31.51
C PRO A 614 3.94 13.34 -31.13
N ILE A 615 3.30 13.22 -29.98
CA ILE A 615 2.81 11.95 -29.44
C ILE A 615 1.28 11.92 -29.45
N LEU A 616 0.71 10.73 -29.61
CA LEU A 616 -0.72 10.56 -29.47
C LEU A 616 -1.11 10.68 -28.00
N ASP A 617 -2.20 11.40 -27.75
CA ASP A 617 -2.86 11.47 -26.45
C ASP A 617 -3.19 10.07 -25.93
N SER A 618 -2.60 9.72 -24.78
CA SER A 618 -2.76 8.40 -24.17
C SER A 618 -4.16 8.15 -23.61
N THR A 619 -4.95 9.21 -23.39
CA THR A 619 -6.34 9.08 -22.90
C THR A 619 -7.30 8.64 -24.00
N VAL A 620 -6.93 8.79 -25.28
CA VAL A 620 -7.75 8.42 -26.44
C VAL A 620 -7.27 7.08 -27.03
N PRO A 621 -8.11 6.02 -27.07
CA PRO A 621 -7.71 4.71 -27.60
C PRO A 621 -7.19 4.84 -29.03
N ASN A 622 -6.01 4.27 -29.34
CA ASN A 622 -5.43 4.33 -30.68
C ASN A 622 -6.21 3.51 -31.74
N LYS A 623 -7.04 2.56 -31.31
CA LYS A 623 -7.87 1.65 -32.14
C LYS A 623 -9.36 1.98 -32.05
N THR A 624 -10.12 1.68 -33.11
CA THR A 624 -11.59 1.79 -33.15
C THR A 624 -12.17 0.63 -33.95
N LEU A 625 -13.25 0.00 -33.45
CA LEU A 625 -13.84 -1.21 -34.01
C LEU A 625 -15.22 -0.93 -34.66
N THR A 626 -15.51 -1.58 -35.79
CA THR A 626 -16.84 -1.60 -36.45
C THR A 626 -17.17 -3.00 -36.98
N GLU A 627 -18.43 -3.34 -37.23
CA GLU A 627 -18.88 -4.70 -37.61
C GLU A 627 -19.94 -4.68 -38.73
N VAL A 628 -20.03 -5.78 -39.52
CA VAL A 628 -20.98 -5.95 -40.65
C VAL A 628 -21.66 -7.34 -40.64
N ASN A 629 -22.98 -7.42 -40.77
CA ASN A 629 -23.79 -8.67 -40.60
C ASN A 629 -24.26 -9.33 -41.92
N PHE A 630 -24.76 -10.59 -41.90
CA PHE A 630 -25.30 -11.40 -43.05
C PHE A 630 -26.83 -11.63 -43.00
N LEU A 631 -27.47 -12.04 -44.13
CA LEU A 631 -28.91 -12.44 -44.29
C LEU A 631 -29.14 -13.99 -44.11
N LYS A 632 -30.27 -14.51 -43.52
CA LYS A 632 -30.45 -15.91 -42.95
C LYS A 632 -31.41 -16.91 -43.73
N GLU A 633 -31.16 -18.26 -43.73
CA GLU A 633 -31.90 -19.42 -44.38
C GLU A 633 -32.45 -20.47 -43.35
N GLY A 634 -33.54 -21.23 -43.60
CA GLY A 634 -34.04 -22.35 -42.72
C GLY A 634 -35.52 -22.27 -42.28
N CYS A 635 -36.25 -21.37 -42.91
CA CYS A 635 -37.58 -20.94 -42.50
C CYS A 635 -38.67 -21.53 -43.43
N GLY A 636 -39.94 -21.59 -42.98
CA GLY A 636 -41.09 -22.00 -43.80
C GLY A 636 -41.26 -21.21 -45.11
N THR A 637 -42.33 -21.47 -45.88
CA THR A 637 -42.54 -20.84 -47.20
C THR A 637 -42.66 -19.31 -47.19
N ASP A 638 -42.83 -18.72 -46.01
CA ASP A 638 -42.86 -17.28 -45.74
C ASP A 638 -41.47 -16.66 -45.46
N ASN A 639 -40.39 -17.47 -45.45
CA ASN A 639 -39.04 -17.08 -45.01
C ASN A 639 -38.97 -16.57 -43.56
N ILE A 640 -39.96 -16.92 -42.72
CA ILE A 640 -39.99 -16.61 -41.30
C ILE A 640 -39.83 -17.92 -40.53
N CYS A 641 -38.69 -18.11 -39.86
CA CYS A 641 -38.42 -19.36 -39.14
C CYS A 641 -39.29 -19.36 -37.89
N GLN A 642 -40.30 -20.23 -37.79
CA GLN A 642 -41.18 -20.31 -36.62
C GLN A 642 -40.80 -21.47 -35.68
N SER A 643 -39.97 -21.24 -34.67
CA SER A 643 -39.55 -22.30 -33.74
C SER A 643 -40.61 -22.62 -32.67
N ASN A 644 -40.43 -23.73 -31.94
CA ASN A 644 -41.24 -24.10 -30.77
C ASN A 644 -40.38 -24.62 -29.60
N LEU A 645 -39.55 -23.73 -29.03
CA LEU A 645 -38.64 -24.05 -27.93
C LEU A 645 -39.36 -24.17 -26.58
N ASN A 646 -39.08 -25.24 -25.83
CA ASN A 646 -39.61 -25.49 -24.48
C ASN A 646 -38.51 -25.94 -23.51
N LEU A 647 -38.59 -25.50 -22.24
CA LEU A 647 -37.57 -25.62 -21.19
C LEU A 647 -38.09 -26.39 -19.97
N GLN A 648 -37.28 -27.32 -19.43
CA GLN A 648 -37.47 -27.96 -18.12
C GLN A 648 -36.17 -27.89 -17.29
N TYR A 649 -36.27 -27.78 -15.96
CA TYR A 649 -35.11 -27.67 -15.07
C TYR A 649 -35.23 -28.49 -13.77
N ARG A 650 -34.09 -28.82 -13.14
CA ARG A 650 -34.00 -29.44 -11.81
C ARG A 650 -32.68 -29.12 -11.09
N PHE A 651 -32.73 -28.77 -9.81
CA PHE A 651 -31.52 -28.53 -9.00
C PHE A 651 -30.89 -29.84 -8.48
N CYS A 652 -29.57 -29.93 -8.56
CA CYS A 652 -28.75 -31.08 -8.18
C CYS A 652 -27.54 -30.63 -7.34
N TYR A 653 -27.01 -31.51 -6.49
CA TYR A 653 -25.69 -31.31 -5.89
C TYR A 653 -24.62 -32.08 -6.67
N ARG A 654 -23.35 -31.69 -6.53
CA ARG A 654 -22.22 -32.37 -7.18
C ARG A 654 -21.48 -33.26 -6.17
N GLU A 655 -21.39 -34.55 -6.44
CA GLU A 655 -20.71 -35.50 -5.57
C GLU A 655 -19.20 -35.57 -5.89
N SER A 656 -18.35 -35.24 -4.91
CA SER A 656 -16.90 -35.57 -4.82
C SER A 656 -16.12 -35.66 -6.15
N LYS A 657 -15.89 -34.54 -6.85
CA LYS A 657 -15.10 -34.42 -8.11
C LYS A 657 -15.52 -35.36 -9.26
N GLN A 658 -16.59 -36.13 -9.13
CA GLN A 658 -17.15 -36.96 -10.21
C GLN A 658 -18.28 -36.19 -10.91
N ASP A 659 -18.57 -36.54 -12.16
CA ASP A 659 -19.68 -35.95 -12.93
C ASP A 659 -21.00 -36.68 -12.60
N ILE A 660 -21.31 -36.78 -11.30
CA ILE A 660 -22.54 -37.33 -10.75
C ILE A 660 -23.34 -36.18 -10.12
N PHE A 661 -24.59 -36.03 -10.54
CA PHE A 661 -25.46 -34.91 -10.16
C PHE A 661 -26.79 -35.40 -9.58
N PRO A 662 -26.83 -35.85 -8.30
CA PRO A 662 -28.07 -36.30 -7.70
C PRO A 662 -28.99 -35.11 -7.36
N PRO A 663 -30.32 -35.27 -7.40
CA PRO A 663 -31.26 -34.19 -7.08
C PRO A 663 -31.09 -33.68 -5.65
N LEU A 664 -31.26 -32.37 -5.45
CA LEU A 664 -31.31 -31.79 -4.10
C LEU A 664 -32.54 -32.30 -3.32
N PRO A 665 -32.44 -32.43 -1.98
CA PRO A 665 -33.58 -32.75 -1.14
C PRO A 665 -34.65 -31.65 -1.24
N LEU A 666 -35.92 -32.07 -1.22
CA LEU A 666 -37.08 -31.20 -1.33
C LEU A 666 -37.71 -31.00 0.05
N GLU A 667 -37.90 -29.76 0.46
CA GLU A 667 -38.66 -29.40 1.66
C GLU A 667 -39.92 -28.64 1.23
N ASN A 668 -41.10 -29.22 1.47
CA ASN A 668 -42.40 -28.70 0.99
C ASN A 668 -42.44 -28.42 -0.53
N GLY A 669 -41.79 -29.28 -1.33
CA GLY A 669 -41.75 -29.16 -2.80
C GLY A 669 -40.71 -28.17 -3.34
N VAL A 670 -39.91 -27.52 -2.49
CA VAL A 670 -38.86 -26.58 -2.90
C VAL A 670 -37.47 -27.20 -2.62
N PRO A 671 -36.52 -27.17 -3.57
CA PRO A 671 -35.18 -27.72 -3.35
C PRO A 671 -34.39 -26.90 -2.32
N VAL A 672 -33.61 -27.58 -1.48
CA VAL A 672 -32.82 -26.98 -0.39
C VAL A 672 -31.32 -27.15 -0.66
N ILE A 673 -30.59 -26.04 -0.64
CA ILE A 673 -29.12 -25.97 -0.76
C ILE A 673 -28.52 -25.85 0.65
N SER A 674 -27.63 -26.78 1.02
CA SER A 674 -26.86 -26.73 2.27
C SER A 674 -25.39 -26.40 1.99
N LEU A 675 -24.90 -25.30 2.57
CA LEU A 675 -23.58 -24.74 2.27
C LEU A 675 -22.42 -25.26 3.13
N SER A 676 -22.66 -26.30 3.94
CA SER A 676 -21.67 -26.82 4.89
C SER A 676 -20.36 -27.28 4.22
N ASP A 677 -20.44 -27.93 3.05
CA ASP A 677 -19.25 -28.45 2.34
C ASP A 677 -19.34 -28.34 0.79
N GLN A 678 -20.41 -27.77 0.24
CA GLN A 678 -20.70 -27.76 -1.20
C GLN A 678 -20.27 -26.45 -1.87
N LYS A 679 -19.06 -26.43 -2.46
CA LYS A 679 -18.55 -25.28 -3.21
C LYS A 679 -19.29 -25.01 -4.53
N ASP A 680 -19.89 -26.07 -5.10
CA ASP A 680 -20.61 -26.03 -6.37
C ASP A 680 -21.95 -26.77 -6.25
N ILE A 681 -23.00 -26.21 -6.87
CA ILE A 681 -24.28 -26.86 -7.16
C ILE A 681 -24.43 -27.01 -8.68
N ALA A 682 -25.41 -27.79 -9.14
CA ALA A 682 -25.70 -27.95 -10.56
C ALA A 682 -27.18 -27.74 -10.88
N LEU A 683 -27.46 -27.11 -12.00
CA LEU A 683 -28.80 -26.97 -12.58
C LEU A 683 -28.88 -27.86 -13.82
N GLU A 684 -29.67 -28.92 -13.74
CA GLU A 684 -30.02 -29.76 -14.90
C GLU A 684 -31.06 -29.01 -15.74
N VAL A 685 -30.79 -28.89 -17.04
CA VAL A 685 -31.63 -28.19 -18.00
C VAL A 685 -31.90 -29.08 -19.21
N THR A 686 -33.17 -29.18 -19.60
CA THR A 686 -33.62 -29.90 -20.81
C THR A 686 -34.38 -28.95 -21.73
N VAL A 687 -33.97 -28.86 -22.99
CA VAL A 687 -34.60 -28.01 -24.02
C VAL A 687 -35.10 -28.85 -25.19
N ARG A 688 -36.30 -28.55 -25.72
CA ARG A 688 -36.97 -29.27 -26.81
C ARG A 688 -37.49 -28.31 -27.88
N ASN A 689 -37.39 -28.65 -29.17
CA ASN A 689 -37.99 -27.91 -30.31
C ASN A 689 -39.02 -28.76 -31.07
N ARG A 690 -40.06 -29.24 -30.38
CA ARG A 690 -41.03 -30.18 -30.99
C ARG A 690 -42.03 -29.43 -31.88
N ASN A 691 -42.26 -29.92 -33.11
CA ASN A 691 -43.22 -29.35 -34.06
C ASN A 691 -42.94 -27.88 -34.47
N GLY A 692 -41.70 -27.39 -34.37
CA GLY A 692 -41.28 -26.06 -34.84
C GLY A 692 -40.35 -26.11 -36.07
N ASP A 693 -40.10 -24.98 -36.70
CA ASP A 693 -38.99 -24.80 -37.65
C ASP A 693 -37.64 -24.78 -36.93
N ASP A 694 -36.57 -24.72 -37.71
CA ASP A 694 -35.21 -24.58 -37.22
C ASP A 694 -35.05 -23.28 -36.42
N ALA A 695 -34.54 -23.42 -35.19
CA ALA A 695 -34.27 -22.30 -34.30
C ALA A 695 -32.84 -21.82 -34.52
N HIS A 696 -32.67 -20.70 -35.22
CA HIS A 696 -31.36 -20.12 -35.52
C HIS A 696 -30.82 -19.34 -34.34
N GLU A 697 -29.53 -19.57 -34.03
CA GLU A 697 -28.88 -19.02 -32.83
C GLU A 697 -29.69 -19.34 -31.56
N ALA A 698 -30.26 -20.55 -31.50
CA ALA A 698 -30.97 -21.01 -30.32
C ALA A 698 -29.98 -21.13 -29.16
N LYS A 699 -30.24 -20.38 -28.10
CA LYS A 699 -29.39 -20.31 -26.93
C LYS A 699 -30.24 -20.17 -25.68
N LEU A 700 -29.69 -20.61 -24.56
CA LEU A 700 -30.24 -20.38 -23.25
C LEU A 700 -29.40 -19.33 -22.54
N VAL A 701 -30.00 -18.18 -22.28
CA VAL A 701 -29.42 -17.14 -21.42
C VAL A 701 -29.90 -17.38 -20.01
N SER A 702 -28.96 -17.70 -19.12
CA SER A 702 -29.20 -17.89 -17.69
C SER A 702 -28.65 -16.70 -16.94
N HIS A 703 -29.51 -15.91 -16.32
CA HIS A 703 -29.10 -14.85 -15.40
C HIS A 703 -29.11 -15.41 -13.98
N PHE A 704 -27.98 -15.30 -13.32
CA PHE A 704 -27.80 -15.72 -11.94
C PHE A 704 -27.96 -14.49 -11.04
N ASP A 705 -28.69 -14.66 -9.94
CA ASP A 705 -28.63 -13.72 -8.83
C ASP A 705 -27.17 -13.49 -8.38
N ASP A 706 -26.89 -12.34 -7.78
CA ASP A 706 -25.54 -11.93 -7.35
C ASP A 706 -24.90 -12.92 -6.35
N SER A 707 -25.72 -13.77 -5.73
CA SER A 707 -25.30 -14.84 -4.82
C SER A 707 -24.70 -16.07 -5.51
N LEU A 708 -24.90 -16.25 -6.83
CA LEU A 708 -24.41 -17.39 -7.62
C LEU A 708 -23.46 -16.93 -8.74
N SER A 709 -22.52 -17.79 -9.14
CA SER A 709 -21.69 -17.52 -10.32
C SER A 709 -21.41 -18.77 -11.14
N TYR A 710 -21.35 -18.63 -12.46
CA TYR A 710 -21.01 -19.72 -13.37
C TYR A 710 -19.63 -20.35 -13.08
N SER A 711 -19.58 -21.68 -13.04
CA SER A 711 -18.36 -22.48 -12.81
C SER A 711 -18.03 -23.38 -14.01
N GLY A 712 -19.04 -23.86 -14.75
CA GLY A 712 -18.84 -24.69 -15.94
C GLY A 712 -20.12 -25.37 -16.43
N PHE A 713 -19.99 -26.33 -17.35
CA PHE A 713 -21.12 -27.15 -17.81
C PHE A 713 -20.73 -28.61 -18.09
N ARG A 714 -21.71 -29.50 -18.13
CA ARG A 714 -21.58 -30.93 -18.51
C ARG A 714 -22.76 -31.38 -19.36
N SER A 715 -22.53 -32.17 -20.41
CA SER A 715 -23.61 -32.76 -21.23
C SER A 715 -23.79 -34.25 -20.88
N LEU A 716 -25.03 -34.72 -20.81
CA LEU A 716 -25.35 -36.11 -20.42
C LEU A 716 -24.94 -37.14 -21.50
N ARG A 717 -24.88 -36.73 -22.77
CA ARG A 717 -24.58 -37.61 -23.91
C ARG A 717 -23.33 -37.13 -24.64
N THR A 718 -22.37 -38.03 -24.80
CA THR A 718 -21.11 -37.80 -25.53
C THR A 718 -21.29 -37.49 -27.02
N ASN A 719 -22.49 -37.74 -27.59
CA ASN A 719 -22.84 -37.42 -28.98
C ASN A 719 -23.50 -36.04 -29.17
N ASP A 720 -23.92 -35.35 -28.10
CA ASP A 720 -24.55 -34.03 -28.19
C ASP A 720 -23.48 -32.93 -28.21
N LYS A 721 -22.62 -32.93 -29.23
CA LYS A 721 -21.53 -31.95 -29.45
C LYS A 721 -22.03 -30.52 -29.77
N HIS A 722 -23.29 -30.20 -29.49
CA HIS A 722 -23.92 -28.95 -29.90
C HIS A 722 -24.11 -27.95 -28.76
N VAL A 723 -23.91 -28.35 -27.50
CA VAL A 723 -24.03 -27.41 -26.38
C VAL A 723 -22.68 -26.84 -25.98
N ILE A 724 -22.56 -25.52 -26.06
CA ILE A 724 -21.38 -24.77 -25.57
C ILE A 724 -21.89 -23.64 -24.69
N CYS A 725 -21.47 -23.63 -23.42
CA CYS A 725 -21.78 -22.55 -22.51
C CYS A 725 -20.57 -21.63 -22.30
N ALA A 726 -20.78 -20.34 -22.44
CA ALA A 726 -19.81 -19.29 -22.12
C ALA A 726 -20.42 -18.32 -21.09
N ALA A 727 -19.61 -17.88 -20.14
CA ALA A 727 -20.05 -16.89 -19.15
C ALA A 727 -19.44 -15.52 -19.40
N ASN A 728 -20.12 -14.48 -18.91
CA ASN A 728 -19.55 -13.13 -18.85
C ASN A 728 -18.38 -13.07 -17.83
N GLN A 729 -17.61 -11.97 -17.86
CA GLN A 729 -16.41 -11.80 -17.01
C GLN A 729 -16.69 -12.00 -15.51
N ASN A 730 -17.88 -11.62 -15.04
CA ASN A 730 -18.26 -11.68 -13.61
C ASN A 730 -18.99 -12.97 -13.23
N GLY A 731 -19.25 -13.85 -14.19
CA GLY A 731 -19.98 -15.10 -14.02
C GLY A 731 -21.47 -14.96 -13.68
N SER A 732 -22.06 -13.77 -13.79
CA SER A 732 -23.49 -13.50 -13.48
C SER A 732 -24.45 -13.86 -14.60
N LEU A 733 -23.92 -14.16 -15.79
CA LEU A 733 -24.70 -14.59 -16.94
C LEU A 733 -23.96 -15.73 -17.64
N ALA A 734 -24.68 -16.80 -17.96
CA ALA A 734 -24.21 -17.84 -18.86
C ALA A 734 -25.05 -17.88 -20.13
N ASP A 735 -24.37 -17.85 -21.27
CA ASP A 735 -24.94 -18.03 -22.59
C ASP A 735 -24.59 -19.44 -23.08
N CYS A 736 -25.59 -20.32 -23.13
CA CYS A 736 -25.47 -21.69 -23.56
C CYS A 736 -26.05 -21.86 -24.97
N GLU A 737 -25.19 -21.92 -25.98
CA GLU A 737 -25.56 -22.23 -27.36
C GLU A 737 -26.13 -23.65 -27.42
N LEU A 738 -27.34 -23.82 -27.94
CA LEU A 738 -28.03 -25.13 -28.05
C LEU A 738 -27.82 -25.76 -29.43
N GLY A 739 -27.53 -24.93 -30.43
CA GLY A 739 -27.33 -25.32 -31.82
C GLY A 739 -27.67 -24.16 -32.77
N ASN A 740 -27.05 -24.15 -33.94
CA ASN A 740 -27.32 -23.14 -34.96
C ASN A 740 -27.36 -23.76 -36.38
N PRO A 741 -28.55 -24.20 -36.85
CA PRO A 741 -29.82 -24.18 -36.13
C PRO A 741 -29.94 -25.30 -35.08
N PHE A 742 -30.71 -25.05 -34.02
CA PHE A 742 -31.29 -26.11 -33.19
C PHE A 742 -32.50 -26.66 -33.94
N LYS A 743 -32.32 -27.88 -34.46
CA LYS A 743 -33.15 -28.44 -35.53
C LYS A 743 -34.60 -28.65 -35.09
N ARG A 744 -35.50 -28.73 -36.06
CA ARG A 744 -36.84 -29.30 -35.84
C ARG A 744 -36.74 -30.65 -35.11
N ASP A 745 -37.59 -30.82 -34.10
CA ASP A 745 -37.77 -32.03 -33.28
C ASP A 745 -36.54 -32.49 -32.47
N SER A 746 -35.53 -31.62 -32.26
CA SER A 746 -34.39 -31.94 -31.40
C SER A 746 -34.67 -31.73 -29.90
N GLU A 747 -33.98 -32.50 -29.07
CA GLU A 747 -33.99 -32.43 -27.60
C GLU A 747 -32.57 -32.53 -27.06
N VAL A 748 -32.22 -31.73 -26.06
CA VAL A 748 -30.89 -31.74 -25.42
C VAL A 748 -30.98 -31.55 -23.91
N THR A 749 -30.14 -32.28 -23.15
CA THR A 749 -30.05 -32.20 -21.69
C THR A 749 -28.60 -31.97 -21.24
N PHE A 750 -28.38 -30.95 -20.41
CA PHE A 750 -27.07 -30.57 -19.88
C PHE A 750 -27.18 -30.00 -18.46
N TYR A 751 -26.04 -29.88 -17.79
CA TYR A 751 -25.90 -29.37 -16.43
C TYR A 751 -25.09 -28.08 -16.44
N ILE A 752 -25.63 -27.02 -15.84
CA ILE A 752 -24.90 -25.77 -15.55
C ILE A 752 -24.36 -25.87 -14.13
N ILE A 753 -23.04 -25.82 -13.96
CA ILE A 753 -22.38 -25.86 -12.66
C ILE A 753 -22.25 -24.43 -12.14
N LEU A 754 -22.70 -24.19 -10.91
CA LEU A 754 -22.76 -22.87 -10.29
C LEU A 754 -21.97 -22.90 -8.98
N SER A 755 -21.07 -21.93 -8.82
CA SER A 755 -20.37 -21.69 -7.57
C SER A 755 -21.28 -20.97 -6.59
N THR A 756 -21.24 -21.41 -5.35
CA THR A 756 -21.97 -20.85 -4.21
C THR A 756 -21.15 -19.81 -3.43
N GLY A 757 -19.99 -19.40 -3.96
CA GLY A 757 -19.01 -18.57 -3.24
C GLY A 757 -19.49 -17.17 -2.83
N LYS A 758 -20.54 -16.63 -3.48
CA LYS A 758 -21.11 -15.31 -3.23
C LYS A 758 -22.38 -15.32 -2.36
N ILE A 759 -22.89 -16.48 -1.96
CA ILE A 759 -24.07 -16.57 -1.08
C ILE A 759 -23.74 -15.92 0.28
N SER A 760 -24.61 -14.99 0.73
CA SER A 760 -24.49 -14.29 2.01
C SER A 760 -25.39 -14.90 3.09
N LEU A 761 -25.23 -14.51 4.35
CA LEU A 761 -26.13 -14.96 5.43
C LEU A 761 -27.57 -14.47 5.28
N GLU A 762 -27.78 -13.41 4.51
CA GLU A 762 -29.10 -12.81 4.27
C GLU A 762 -29.84 -13.51 3.13
N THR A 763 -29.12 -14.23 2.26
CA THR A 763 -29.70 -14.98 1.15
C THR A 763 -30.54 -16.14 1.67
N LYS A 764 -31.87 -15.98 1.63
CA LYS A 764 -32.85 -17.02 2.03
C LYS A 764 -33.24 -17.93 0.88
N GLU A 765 -33.21 -17.37 -0.32
CA GLU A 765 -33.55 -18.04 -1.56
C GLU A 765 -32.60 -17.56 -2.66
N VAL A 766 -32.34 -18.43 -3.63
CA VAL A 766 -31.64 -18.08 -4.86
C VAL A 766 -32.60 -18.21 -6.03
N GLU A 767 -32.52 -17.27 -6.95
CA GLU A 767 -33.29 -17.26 -8.19
C GLU A 767 -32.35 -17.32 -9.40
N ILE A 768 -32.74 -18.12 -10.39
CA ILE A 768 -32.10 -18.16 -11.69
C ILE A 768 -33.17 -17.88 -12.74
N ASP A 769 -32.98 -16.80 -13.49
CA ASP A 769 -33.85 -16.46 -14.62
C ASP A 769 -33.32 -17.19 -15.86
N LEU A 770 -34.11 -18.14 -16.35
CA LEU A 770 -33.80 -18.92 -17.54
C LEU A 770 -34.62 -18.35 -18.71
N GLN A 771 -33.93 -17.84 -19.72
CA GLN A 771 -34.54 -17.28 -20.91
C GLN A 771 -33.99 -17.98 -22.15
N LEU A 772 -34.89 -18.64 -22.87
CA LEU A 772 -34.57 -19.12 -24.20
C LEU A 772 -34.57 -17.93 -25.17
N GLU A 773 -33.53 -17.84 -25.99
CA GLU A 773 -33.39 -16.87 -27.06
C GLU A 773 -33.16 -17.60 -28.39
N THR A 774 -33.72 -17.04 -29.44
CA THR A 774 -33.55 -17.52 -30.81
C THR A 774 -33.80 -16.34 -31.74
N THR A 775 -33.16 -16.35 -32.89
CA THR A 775 -33.40 -15.35 -33.95
C THR A 775 -34.55 -15.76 -34.88
N SER A 776 -35.09 -16.97 -34.69
CA SER A 776 -36.35 -17.44 -35.28
C SER A 776 -37.56 -16.81 -34.54
N SER A 777 -38.67 -16.61 -35.25
CA SER A 777 -39.98 -16.28 -34.67
C SER A 777 -40.42 -17.36 -33.68
N GLN A 778 -40.78 -16.98 -32.47
CA GLN A 778 -41.19 -17.90 -31.41
C GLN A 778 -42.27 -17.24 -30.54
N GLU A 779 -43.41 -17.90 -30.39
CA GLU A 779 -44.41 -17.49 -29.40
C GLU A 779 -44.05 -18.04 -28.01
N GLY A 780 -44.24 -17.23 -26.96
CA GLY A 780 -44.18 -17.72 -25.58
C GLY A 780 -42.79 -17.91 -24.96
N LEU A 781 -41.79 -17.09 -25.32
CA LEU A 781 -40.48 -17.03 -24.62
C LEU A 781 -40.59 -16.29 -23.28
N SER A 782 -41.45 -16.76 -22.38
CA SER A 782 -41.49 -16.23 -21.03
C SER A 782 -40.26 -16.68 -20.24
N LYS A 783 -39.77 -15.79 -19.40
CA LYS A 783 -38.69 -16.12 -18.46
C LYS A 783 -39.19 -17.19 -17.49
N VAL A 784 -38.43 -18.27 -17.35
CA VAL A 784 -38.69 -19.32 -16.37
C VAL A 784 -37.82 -19.06 -15.14
N LYS A 785 -38.45 -18.86 -13.98
CA LYS A 785 -37.75 -18.66 -12.71
C LYS A 785 -37.51 -19.99 -12.01
N ALA A 786 -36.25 -20.36 -11.83
CA ALA A 786 -35.85 -21.49 -10.99
C ALA A 786 -35.49 -21.01 -9.59
N LYS A 787 -36.16 -21.54 -8.55
CA LYS A 787 -35.97 -21.14 -7.15
C LYS A 787 -35.47 -22.29 -6.27
N ALA A 788 -34.55 -21.98 -5.36
CA ALA A 788 -34.10 -22.90 -4.31
C ALA A 788 -33.92 -22.17 -2.98
N LYS A 789 -34.20 -22.84 -1.86
CA LYS A 789 -33.97 -22.33 -0.50
C LYS A 789 -32.52 -22.55 -0.08
N VAL A 790 -31.97 -21.61 0.66
CA VAL A 790 -30.59 -21.67 1.18
C VAL A 790 -30.62 -21.92 2.68
N VAL A 791 -29.80 -22.86 3.16
CA VAL A 791 -29.55 -23.13 4.58
C VAL A 791 -28.05 -23.08 4.85
N ILE A 792 -27.64 -22.36 5.89
CA ILE A 792 -26.23 -22.07 6.23
C ILE A 792 -25.89 -22.63 7.60
N GLU A 793 -24.89 -23.50 7.65
CA GLU A 793 -24.34 -24.03 8.90
C GLU A 793 -23.12 -23.20 9.33
N LEU A 794 -23.18 -22.57 10.52
CA LEU A 794 -22.06 -21.80 11.08
C LEU A 794 -21.16 -22.68 11.95
N LEU A 795 -19.86 -22.68 11.65
CA LEU A 795 -18.82 -23.42 12.36
C LEU A 795 -18.28 -22.63 13.57
N LEU A 796 -19.16 -22.28 14.49
CA LEU A 796 -18.81 -21.61 15.76
C LEU A 796 -18.70 -22.65 16.87
N SER A 797 -17.60 -22.60 17.63
CA SER A 797 -17.40 -23.47 18.79
C SER A 797 -16.99 -22.67 20.02
N VAL A 798 -17.41 -23.14 21.19
CA VAL A 798 -17.07 -22.53 22.49
C VAL A 798 -16.36 -23.56 23.37
N GLN A 799 -15.27 -23.13 24.00
CA GLN A 799 -14.49 -23.89 24.98
C GLN A 799 -14.32 -23.05 26.24
N GLY A 800 -14.27 -23.68 27.42
CA GLY A 800 -14.10 -22.95 28.67
C GLY A 800 -13.21 -23.68 29.67
N VAL A 801 -12.44 -22.92 30.46
CA VAL A 801 -11.53 -23.44 31.50
C VAL A 801 -11.56 -22.54 32.74
N ALA A 802 -11.32 -23.12 33.93
CA ALA A 802 -11.13 -22.37 35.17
C ALA A 802 -9.66 -22.38 35.58
N LYS A 803 -9.11 -21.22 35.95
CA LYS A 803 -7.71 -21.01 36.34
C LYS A 803 -7.64 -20.38 37.75
N PRO A 804 -7.12 -21.10 38.76
CA PRO A 804 -6.84 -22.54 38.77
C PRO A 804 -8.14 -23.36 38.70
N SER A 805 -8.06 -24.60 38.22
CA SER A 805 -9.21 -25.53 38.14
C SER A 805 -9.56 -26.17 39.49
N GLN A 806 -8.71 -25.95 40.49
CA GLN A 806 -8.84 -26.42 41.85
C GLN A 806 -8.52 -25.29 42.82
N VAL A 807 -9.40 -25.07 43.80
CA VAL A 807 -9.22 -24.04 44.84
C VAL A 807 -9.53 -24.59 46.21
N TYR A 808 -8.97 -23.95 47.22
CA TYR A 808 -9.25 -24.25 48.62
C TYR A 808 -10.11 -23.15 49.24
N PHE A 809 -10.98 -23.52 50.17
CA PHE A 809 -11.72 -22.58 51.01
C PHE A 809 -11.32 -22.76 52.48
N GLY A 810 -11.11 -21.65 53.17
CA GLY A 810 -10.64 -21.59 54.54
C GLY A 810 -10.72 -20.15 55.08
N GLY A 811 -10.17 -19.94 56.28
CA GLY A 811 -10.21 -18.65 56.97
C GLY A 811 -11.39 -18.49 57.94
N GLU A 812 -11.68 -17.24 58.31
CA GLU A 812 -12.75 -16.88 59.24
C GLU A 812 -14.03 -16.47 58.51
N VAL A 813 -15.19 -16.80 59.08
CA VAL A 813 -16.50 -16.39 58.55
C VAL A 813 -16.65 -14.87 58.70
N LYS A 814 -16.55 -14.14 57.59
CA LYS A 814 -16.85 -12.71 57.50
C LYS A 814 -18.22 -12.48 56.85
N GLY A 815 -19.03 -11.63 57.47
CA GLY A 815 -20.33 -11.21 56.93
C GLY A 815 -20.20 -10.27 55.73
N MET A 816 -21.23 -10.23 54.88
CA MET A 816 -21.28 -9.42 53.65
C MET A 816 -21.00 -7.92 53.89
N SER A 817 -21.49 -7.35 55.00
CA SER A 817 -21.28 -5.96 55.38
C SER A 817 -19.86 -5.63 55.86
N ALA A 818 -19.05 -6.64 56.17
CA ALA A 818 -17.67 -6.47 56.63
C ALA A 818 -16.63 -6.54 55.50
N MET A 819 -17.02 -7.03 54.31
CA MET A 819 -16.14 -7.18 53.14
C MET A 819 -15.83 -5.81 52.51
N LYS A 820 -14.56 -5.39 52.48
CA LYS A 820 -14.12 -4.12 51.86
C LYS A 820 -13.11 -4.31 50.72
N LYS A 821 -12.32 -5.39 50.76
CA LYS A 821 -11.30 -5.73 49.75
C LYS A 821 -11.64 -7.04 49.05
N GLU A 822 -11.17 -7.21 47.80
CA GLU A 822 -11.40 -8.47 47.05
C GLU A 822 -10.78 -9.71 47.72
N GLU A 823 -9.68 -9.54 48.47
CA GLU A 823 -8.97 -10.62 49.16
C GLU A 823 -9.77 -11.21 50.32
N GLU A 824 -10.68 -10.44 50.92
CA GLU A 824 -11.47 -10.87 52.07
C GLU A 824 -12.59 -11.84 51.68
N VAL A 825 -12.96 -11.89 50.39
CA VAL A 825 -14.03 -12.75 49.88
C VAL A 825 -13.59 -14.21 49.84
N GLY A 826 -12.37 -14.46 49.34
CA GLY A 826 -11.78 -15.80 49.24
C GLY A 826 -10.88 -15.98 48.01
N SER A 827 -10.73 -17.23 47.59
CA SER A 827 -9.79 -17.63 46.52
C SER A 827 -10.12 -17.00 45.17
N LEU A 828 -9.10 -16.51 44.46
CA LEU A 828 -9.23 -15.95 43.11
C LEU A 828 -9.41 -17.08 42.08
N ILE A 829 -10.42 -16.95 41.22
CA ILE A 829 -10.67 -17.85 40.09
C ILE A 829 -10.91 -17.03 38.83
N GLU A 830 -10.18 -17.34 37.77
CA GLU A 830 -10.40 -16.80 36.43
C GLU A 830 -11.08 -17.85 35.56
N TYR A 831 -12.31 -17.58 35.12
CA TYR A 831 -13.00 -18.40 34.12
C TYR A 831 -12.70 -17.82 32.73
N GLU A 832 -12.07 -18.61 31.88
CA GLU A 832 -11.69 -18.23 30.52
C GLU A 832 -12.56 -18.98 29.52
N PHE A 833 -13.35 -18.24 28.73
CA PHE A 833 -14.14 -18.78 27.62
C PHE A 833 -13.50 -18.36 26.30
N ARG A 834 -13.12 -19.36 25.49
CA ARG A 834 -12.57 -19.19 24.14
C ARG A 834 -13.64 -19.55 23.12
N VAL A 835 -14.01 -18.58 22.30
CA VAL A 835 -14.90 -18.78 21.15
C VAL A 835 -14.04 -18.84 19.89
N ILE A 836 -14.21 -19.90 19.10
CA ILE A 836 -13.44 -20.17 17.88
C ILE A 836 -14.40 -20.15 16.69
N ASN A 837 -14.11 -19.30 15.71
CA ASN A 837 -14.76 -19.26 14.41
C ASN A 837 -13.88 -19.95 13.37
N LEU A 838 -14.33 -21.11 12.88
CA LEU A 838 -13.66 -21.83 11.78
C LEU A 838 -14.19 -21.42 10.39
N GLY A 839 -15.20 -20.52 10.35
CA GLY A 839 -15.80 -19.99 9.15
C GLY A 839 -15.26 -18.61 8.75
N LYS A 840 -16.03 -17.87 7.95
CA LYS A 840 -15.70 -16.48 7.58
C LYS A 840 -15.88 -15.53 8.77
N PRO A 841 -15.10 -14.43 8.88
CA PRO A 841 -15.22 -13.44 9.96
C PRO A 841 -16.63 -12.93 10.21
N LEU A 842 -17.04 -12.77 11.49
CA LEU A 842 -18.38 -12.31 11.90
C LEU A 842 -18.58 -10.79 11.79
N LYS A 843 -17.60 -10.05 11.23
CA LYS A 843 -17.70 -8.59 11.03
C LYS A 843 -18.95 -8.15 10.25
N SER A 844 -19.53 -9.05 9.45
CA SER A 844 -20.75 -8.83 8.65
C SER A 844 -22.00 -9.54 9.19
N PHE A 845 -21.93 -10.26 10.32
CA PHE A 845 -22.89 -11.31 10.67
C PHE A 845 -23.58 -11.07 12.03
N GLY A 846 -24.45 -10.05 12.08
CA GLY A 846 -25.33 -9.79 13.23
C GLY A 846 -24.60 -9.68 14.58
N THR A 847 -25.35 -9.65 15.67
CA THR A 847 -24.77 -9.66 17.02
C THR A 847 -24.82 -11.07 17.61
N ALA A 848 -23.73 -11.82 17.47
CA ALA A 848 -23.51 -13.02 18.26
C ALA A 848 -23.27 -12.64 19.73
N SER A 849 -23.77 -13.43 20.67
CA SER A 849 -23.54 -13.24 22.11
C SER A 849 -23.18 -14.55 22.79
N LEU A 850 -22.18 -14.49 23.67
CA LEU A 850 -21.88 -15.56 24.61
C LEU A 850 -22.76 -15.38 25.86
N ASN A 851 -23.60 -16.36 26.14
CA ASN A 851 -24.47 -16.41 27.32
C ASN A 851 -23.86 -17.35 28.35
N ILE A 852 -23.54 -16.83 29.53
CA ILE A 852 -22.91 -17.58 30.62
C ILE A 852 -23.92 -17.69 31.76
N GLN A 853 -24.28 -18.92 32.12
CA GLN A 853 -25.09 -19.19 33.31
C GLN A 853 -24.18 -19.17 34.54
N TRP A 854 -24.17 -18.05 35.25
CA TRP A 854 -23.26 -17.77 36.37
C TRP A 854 -23.85 -18.21 37.71
N PRO A 855 -23.26 -19.20 38.43
CA PRO A 855 -23.71 -19.66 39.75
C PRO A 855 -23.41 -18.63 40.84
N LYS A 856 -24.34 -17.70 41.04
CA LYS A 856 -24.20 -16.56 41.96
C LYS A 856 -24.42 -16.97 43.42
N GLU A 857 -25.51 -17.69 43.68
CA GLU A 857 -25.99 -18.01 45.03
C GLU A 857 -26.35 -19.49 45.16
N SER A 858 -26.35 -20.00 46.39
CA SER A 858 -26.96 -21.29 46.72
C SER A 858 -28.49 -21.21 46.62
N SER A 859 -29.17 -22.36 46.63
CA SER A 859 -30.62 -22.44 46.69
C SER A 859 -31.26 -21.64 47.85
N VAL A 860 -30.49 -21.41 48.93
CA VAL A 860 -30.88 -20.70 50.16
C VAL A 860 -30.53 -19.19 50.10
N GLY A 861 -29.91 -18.70 49.02
CA GLY A 861 -29.59 -17.28 48.84
C GLY A 861 -28.27 -16.82 49.44
N LYS A 862 -27.33 -17.74 49.70
CA LYS A 862 -25.96 -17.41 50.13
C LYS A 862 -25.01 -17.38 48.93
N TRP A 863 -24.06 -16.44 48.89
CA TRP A 863 -23.13 -16.27 47.76
C TRP A 863 -22.24 -17.50 47.50
N LEU A 864 -22.00 -17.84 46.23
CA LEU A 864 -21.08 -18.90 45.80
C LEU A 864 -19.86 -18.32 45.06
N LEU A 865 -20.11 -17.73 43.89
CA LEU A 865 -19.08 -17.09 43.05
C LEU A 865 -19.37 -15.60 42.92
N TYR A 866 -18.43 -14.79 43.41
CA TYR A 866 -18.51 -13.34 43.34
C TYR A 866 -17.74 -12.82 42.13
N LEU A 867 -18.45 -12.17 41.20
CA LEU A 867 -17.85 -11.64 39.98
C LEU A 867 -17.22 -10.26 40.22
N MET A 868 -15.90 -10.14 40.03
CA MET A 868 -15.15 -8.89 40.23
C MET A 868 -15.10 -8.04 38.96
N LYS A 869 -14.70 -8.65 37.84
CA LYS A 869 -14.60 -7.97 36.54
C LYS A 869 -14.64 -8.96 35.39
N ILE A 870 -14.94 -8.43 34.20
CA ILE A 870 -14.90 -9.16 32.95
C ILE A 870 -13.90 -8.44 32.05
N ASN A 871 -12.91 -9.19 31.54
CA ASN A 871 -11.92 -8.70 30.59
C ASN A 871 -12.10 -9.43 29.26
N THR A 872 -11.94 -8.70 28.15
CA THR A 872 -11.90 -9.28 26.80
C THR A 872 -10.48 -9.21 26.25
N ARG A 873 -10.06 -10.24 25.51
CA ARG A 873 -8.85 -10.23 24.68
C ARG A 873 -9.27 -10.59 23.24
N ASP A 874 -8.60 -9.97 22.28
CA ASP A 874 -8.82 -10.19 20.84
C ASP A 874 -10.25 -9.82 20.36
N LEU A 875 -10.89 -8.89 21.06
CA LEU A 875 -12.21 -8.31 20.77
C LEU A 875 -12.13 -6.79 21.01
N GLN A 876 -12.92 -6.00 20.28
CA GLN A 876 -13.18 -4.61 20.68
C GLN A 876 -13.74 -4.59 22.11
N LEU A 877 -13.54 -3.51 22.85
CA LEU A 877 -13.97 -3.44 24.26
C LEU A 877 -15.51 -3.56 24.32
N VAL A 878 -16.03 -4.72 24.74
CA VAL A 878 -17.47 -4.98 24.83
C VAL A 878 -17.90 -5.09 26.28
N THR A 879 -18.96 -4.36 26.64
CA THR A 879 -19.63 -4.42 27.95
C THR A 879 -20.63 -5.58 27.98
N CYS A 880 -20.45 -6.53 28.92
CA CYS A 880 -21.42 -7.59 29.16
C CYS A 880 -22.59 -7.11 30.03
N SER A 881 -23.77 -7.67 29.80
CA SER A 881 -25.01 -7.34 30.52
C SER A 881 -25.48 -8.51 31.38
N PRO A 882 -26.14 -8.26 32.54
CA PRO A 882 -26.39 -6.96 33.16
C PRO A 882 -25.19 -6.48 34.02
N GLU A 883 -24.76 -5.23 33.82
CA GLU A 883 -23.58 -4.65 34.51
C GLU A 883 -23.71 -4.63 36.05
N ARG A 884 -24.94 -4.59 36.57
CA ARG A 884 -25.24 -4.61 38.01
C ARG A 884 -24.74 -5.87 38.74
N GLU A 885 -24.44 -6.94 38.01
CA GLU A 885 -23.90 -8.19 38.57
C GLU A 885 -22.37 -8.17 38.67
N ILE A 886 -21.69 -7.16 38.10
CA ILE A 886 -20.23 -7.02 38.13
C ILE A 886 -19.86 -6.16 39.35
N ASN A 887 -19.14 -6.75 40.30
CA ASN A 887 -18.74 -6.12 41.56
C ASN A 887 -19.89 -5.36 42.30
N PRO A 888 -21.03 -6.01 42.58
CA PRO A 888 -22.21 -5.35 43.17
C PRO A 888 -21.96 -4.73 44.56
N LEU A 889 -20.91 -5.15 45.26
CA LEU A 889 -20.50 -4.61 46.58
C LEU A 889 -19.47 -3.49 46.46
N LYS A 890 -19.01 -3.15 45.25
CA LYS A 890 -17.99 -2.13 44.99
C LYS A 890 -16.71 -2.37 45.81
N LEU A 891 -16.27 -3.63 45.89
CA LEU A 891 -15.03 -4.03 46.56
C LEU A 891 -13.83 -3.41 45.84
N ARG A 892 -12.83 -2.97 46.59
CA ARG A 892 -11.60 -2.37 46.03
C ARG A 892 -10.69 -3.44 45.44
N GLU A 893 -10.25 -3.25 44.19
CA GLU A 893 -9.15 -4.02 43.59
C GLU A 893 -7.82 -3.60 44.23
N ASP A 894 -6.94 -4.56 44.51
CA ASP A 894 -5.60 -4.25 45.01
C ASP A 894 -4.69 -3.84 43.84
N SER A 895 -4.15 -2.62 43.91
CA SER A 895 -3.32 -1.99 42.86
C SER A 895 -1.84 -2.37 42.93
N SER A 896 -1.48 -3.42 43.68
CA SER A 896 -0.09 -3.75 43.99
C SER A 896 0.41 -5.06 43.37
N ILE A 897 0.51 -5.11 42.03
CA ILE A 897 1.43 -6.07 41.39
C ILE A 897 2.86 -5.55 41.57
N ARG A 898 3.38 -5.65 42.79
CA ARG A 898 4.82 -5.66 43.04
C ARG A 898 5.18 -7.12 43.28
N LYS A 899 5.79 -7.75 42.27
CA LYS A 899 6.43 -9.07 42.40
C LYS A 899 7.41 -9.02 43.58
N LYS A 900 6.99 -9.50 44.75
CA LYS A 900 7.90 -9.79 45.86
C LYS A 900 7.83 -11.29 46.15
N ARG A 901 8.95 -11.97 45.86
CA ARG A 901 9.35 -13.22 46.52
C ARG A 901 9.46 -12.97 48.03
N GLU A 902 9.46 -14.06 48.82
CA GLU A 902 9.52 -14.14 50.31
C GLU A 902 8.10 -14.19 50.90
N LEU A 903 7.50 -15.32 51.30
CA LEU A 903 7.95 -16.46 52.12
C LEU A 903 8.45 -16.00 53.50
N GLU A 904 7.51 -15.73 54.41
CA GLU A 904 7.76 -15.72 55.86
C GLU A 904 6.47 -16.03 56.63
N GLU A 905 6.54 -17.08 57.45
CA GLU A 905 5.51 -17.61 58.34
C GLU A 905 5.16 -16.65 59.48
N ARG A 906 3.88 -16.56 59.85
CA ARG A 906 3.44 -16.16 61.20
C ARG A 906 2.35 -17.11 61.71
N ARG A 907 2.67 -17.84 62.78
CA ARG A 907 1.79 -18.71 63.58
C ARG A 907 0.86 -17.89 64.49
N PRO A 908 -0.36 -18.37 64.74
CA PRO A 908 -0.78 -18.80 66.09
C PRO A 908 -1.47 -20.18 66.04
N SER A 909 -1.04 -21.21 66.78
CA SER A 909 -1.37 -21.57 68.18
C SER A 909 -2.81 -22.06 68.41
N GLU A 910 -2.93 -23.35 68.80
CA GLU A 910 -4.09 -24.08 69.37
C GLU A 910 -5.30 -24.30 68.44
N GLY A 911 -5.91 -25.47 68.25
CA GLY A 911 -5.76 -26.82 68.79
C GLY A 911 -7.05 -27.58 68.43
N ASN A 912 -6.96 -28.76 67.79
CA ASN A 912 -7.75 -29.96 68.10
C ASN A 912 -7.62 -31.04 67.00
N LYS A 913 -7.38 -32.27 67.47
CA LYS A 913 -7.12 -33.51 66.75
C LYS A 913 -8.42 -34.09 66.19
N ILE A 914 -8.47 -34.59 64.95
CA ILE A 914 -9.34 -35.74 64.56
C ILE A 914 -8.70 -36.57 63.42
N SER A 915 -8.32 -37.80 63.79
CA SER A 915 -8.52 -39.11 63.13
C SER A 915 -8.74 -39.19 61.60
N LEU A 916 -7.70 -39.63 60.87
CA LEU A 916 -7.87 -40.43 59.65
C LEU A 916 -8.42 -41.81 60.05
N PHE A 917 -9.58 -42.23 59.55
CA PHE A 917 -9.91 -43.59 59.10
C PHE A 917 -11.43 -43.66 58.82
N THR A 918 -11.79 -44.21 57.65
CA THR A 918 -13.12 -44.70 57.26
C THR A 918 -14.29 -43.71 57.22
N ASP A 919 -14.42 -42.89 56.16
CA ASP A 919 -15.73 -42.36 55.77
C ASP A 919 -15.84 -42.18 54.24
N LYS A 920 -16.99 -42.57 53.66
CA LYS A 920 -17.27 -42.43 52.22
C LYS A 920 -17.06 -40.98 51.81
N ARG A 921 -16.16 -40.72 50.85
CA ARG A 921 -15.87 -39.37 50.35
C ARG A 921 -17.17 -38.65 49.96
N LYS A 922 -17.61 -37.69 50.76
CA LYS A 922 -18.79 -36.85 50.50
C LYS A 922 -18.41 -35.83 49.43
N HIS A 923 -19.12 -35.84 48.31
CA HIS A 923 -18.96 -34.87 47.23
C HIS A 923 -20.31 -34.29 46.82
N LYS A 924 -20.30 -33.07 46.29
CA LYS A 924 -21.51 -32.36 45.85
C LYS A 924 -21.26 -31.55 44.58
N ILE A 925 -22.23 -31.53 43.68
CA ILE A 925 -22.19 -30.75 42.43
C ILE A 925 -23.17 -29.58 42.55
N LEU A 926 -22.67 -28.35 42.35
CA LEU A 926 -23.45 -27.12 42.33
C LEU A 926 -23.60 -26.67 40.87
N SER A 927 -24.83 -26.62 40.37
CA SER A 927 -25.14 -26.23 38.99
C SER A 927 -26.48 -25.47 38.92
N CYS A 928 -26.66 -24.68 37.86
CA CYS A 928 -27.88 -23.87 37.65
C CYS A 928 -29.17 -24.68 37.47
N SER A 929 -29.04 -25.96 37.10
CA SER A 929 -30.16 -26.91 37.00
C SER A 929 -30.50 -27.61 38.33
N GLY A 930 -29.79 -27.28 39.42
CA GLY A 930 -29.96 -27.92 40.72
C GLY A 930 -29.80 -26.92 41.88
N ASP A 931 -28.77 -27.09 42.68
CA ASP A 931 -28.61 -26.42 43.99
C ASP A 931 -28.06 -24.97 43.95
N ALA A 932 -27.97 -24.34 42.78
CA ALA A 932 -27.47 -22.97 42.63
C ALA A 932 -28.48 -22.05 41.90
N ARG A 933 -28.66 -20.84 42.42
CA ARG A 933 -29.35 -19.74 41.76
C ARG A 933 -28.37 -19.01 40.84
N CYS A 934 -28.71 -18.97 39.55
CA CYS A 934 -27.84 -18.41 38.53
C CYS A 934 -28.39 -17.13 37.93
N VAL A 935 -27.47 -16.30 37.44
CA VAL A 935 -27.75 -15.13 36.59
C VAL A 935 -27.15 -15.37 35.21
N GLU A 936 -27.84 -14.94 34.18
CA GLU A 936 -27.35 -15.02 32.81
C GLU A 936 -26.53 -13.77 32.48
N ILE A 937 -25.24 -13.97 32.19
CA ILE A 937 -24.32 -12.92 31.74
C ILE A 937 -24.22 -13.02 30.23
N LYS A 938 -24.70 -12.00 29.52
CA LYS A 938 -24.69 -11.90 28.05
C LYS A 938 -23.58 -10.96 27.60
N CYS A 939 -22.58 -11.52 26.91
CA CYS A 939 -21.43 -10.81 26.37
C CYS A 939 -21.50 -10.75 24.83
N PRO A 940 -21.71 -9.58 24.21
CA PRO A 940 -21.69 -9.44 22.75
C PRO A 940 -20.30 -9.75 22.15
N LEU A 941 -20.26 -10.43 21.00
CA LEU A 941 -19.04 -10.84 20.29
C LEU A 941 -18.78 -9.96 19.06
N GLN A 942 -18.75 -8.64 19.25
CA GLN A 942 -18.56 -7.67 18.16
C GLN A 942 -17.14 -7.72 17.59
N GLY A 943 -16.99 -7.99 16.30
CA GLY A 943 -15.70 -7.99 15.61
C GLY A 943 -14.91 -9.30 15.68
N LEU A 944 -15.57 -10.43 15.93
CA LEU A 944 -14.92 -11.76 15.98
C LEU A 944 -14.43 -12.21 14.58
N ASP A 945 -13.12 -12.09 14.33
CA ASP A 945 -12.48 -12.59 13.10
C ASP A 945 -12.20 -14.10 13.17
N SER A 946 -11.39 -14.55 14.13
CA SER A 946 -10.96 -15.95 14.29
C SER A 946 -11.23 -16.47 15.70
N THR A 947 -10.73 -15.79 16.73
CA THR A 947 -10.85 -16.22 18.12
C THR A 947 -11.16 -15.05 19.04
N ALA A 948 -12.07 -15.26 20.00
CA ALA A 948 -12.41 -14.34 21.06
C ALA A 948 -12.15 -14.98 22.42
N VAL A 949 -11.56 -14.24 23.36
CA VAL A 949 -11.33 -14.72 24.72
C VAL A 949 -11.98 -13.79 25.73
N ILE A 950 -12.92 -14.33 26.51
CA ILE A 950 -13.62 -13.60 27.58
C ILE A 950 -13.19 -14.21 28.92
N VAL A 951 -12.66 -13.36 29.81
CA VAL A 951 -12.12 -13.76 31.11
C VAL A 951 -12.94 -13.14 32.23
N LEU A 952 -13.63 -13.98 33.02
CA LEU A 952 -14.39 -13.57 34.20
C LEU A 952 -13.50 -13.74 35.42
N LYS A 953 -13.04 -12.63 35.99
CA LYS A 953 -12.31 -12.61 37.26
C LYS A 953 -13.32 -12.71 38.40
N SER A 954 -13.24 -13.76 39.19
CA SER A 954 -14.17 -14.05 40.27
C SER A 954 -13.47 -14.47 41.56
N ARG A 955 -14.21 -14.43 42.67
CA ARG A 955 -13.75 -14.87 43.98
C ARG A 955 -14.71 -15.93 44.51
N LEU A 956 -14.16 -17.00 45.09
CA LEU A 956 -14.92 -17.98 45.86
C LEU A 956 -15.38 -17.34 47.16
N TRP A 957 -16.66 -17.47 47.51
CA TRP A 957 -17.19 -16.90 48.74
C TRP A 957 -16.92 -17.78 49.96
N ASN A 958 -15.73 -17.68 50.56
CA ASN A 958 -15.25 -18.61 51.60
C ASN A 958 -16.24 -18.81 52.76
N SER A 959 -16.89 -17.75 53.24
CA SER A 959 -17.86 -17.83 54.36
C SER A 959 -18.98 -18.84 54.11
N THR A 960 -19.50 -18.92 52.88
CA THR A 960 -20.60 -19.85 52.54
C THR A 960 -20.08 -21.29 52.46
N PHE A 961 -18.86 -21.49 51.95
CA PHE A 961 -18.25 -22.82 51.92
C PHE A 961 -17.87 -23.33 53.32
N LEU A 962 -17.42 -22.44 54.21
CA LEU A 962 -17.16 -22.75 55.61
C LEU A 962 -18.44 -23.13 56.37
N GLU A 963 -19.53 -22.40 56.16
CA GLU A 963 -20.80 -22.63 56.87
C GLU A 963 -21.55 -23.87 56.38
N ASP A 964 -21.72 -24.01 55.05
CA ASP A 964 -22.67 -24.97 54.49
C ASP A 964 -22.00 -26.21 53.90
N PHE A 965 -20.71 -26.13 53.58
CA PHE A 965 -20.01 -27.12 52.76
C PHE A 965 -18.76 -27.72 53.40
N ALA A 966 -18.40 -27.33 54.64
CA ALA A 966 -17.21 -27.83 55.35
C ALA A 966 -17.22 -29.34 55.61
N SER A 967 -18.38 -30.00 55.57
CA SER A 967 -18.51 -31.46 55.77
C SER A 967 -18.23 -32.31 54.52
N TYR A 968 -17.99 -31.69 53.36
CA TYR A 968 -17.69 -32.36 52.10
C TYR A 968 -16.18 -32.46 51.87
N ASN A 969 -15.72 -33.55 51.25
CA ASN A 969 -14.32 -33.74 50.90
C ASN A 969 -13.89 -32.89 49.69
N TYR A 970 -14.81 -32.71 48.75
CA TYR A 970 -14.67 -31.79 47.62
C TYR A 970 -16.05 -31.44 47.06
N LEU A 971 -16.14 -30.30 46.39
CA LEU A 971 -17.33 -29.84 45.68
C LEU A 971 -16.98 -29.47 44.25
N ASP A 972 -17.91 -29.66 43.32
CA ASP A 972 -17.76 -29.21 41.94
C ASP A 972 -18.77 -28.10 41.63
N ILE A 973 -18.29 -26.95 41.17
CA ILE A 973 -19.14 -25.88 40.65
C ILE A 973 -19.12 -25.93 39.13
N ILE A 974 -20.29 -26.04 38.51
CA ILE A 974 -20.45 -26.12 37.06
C ILE A 974 -20.98 -24.79 36.52
N VAL A 975 -20.21 -24.18 35.62
CA VAL A 975 -20.60 -22.98 34.86
C VAL A 975 -20.90 -23.41 33.43
N LYS A 976 -22.12 -23.13 32.94
CA LYS A 976 -22.52 -23.43 31.55
C LYS A 976 -22.40 -22.18 30.70
N ALA A 977 -21.95 -22.33 29.46
CA ALA A 977 -21.93 -21.24 28.49
C ALA A 977 -22.48 -21.69 27.14
N SER A 978 -23.26 -20.83 26.49
CA SER A 978 -23.86 -21.08 25.18
C SER A 978 -23.72 -19.88 24.24
N ILE A 979 -23.68 -20.12 22.93
CA ILE A 979 -23.67 -19.09 21.89
C ILE A 979 -25.10 -18.88 21.39
N SER A 980 -25.58 -17.64 21.43
CA SER A 980 -26.81 -17.23 20.77
C SER A 980 -26.53 -16.24 19.64
N LEU A 981 -27.30 -16.34 18.56
CA LEU A 981 -27.27 -15.42 17.42
C LEU A 981 -28.52 -14.56 17.43
N ASP A 982 -28.34 -13.24 17.48
CA ASP A 982 -29.44 -12.28 17.29
C ASP A 982 -29.54 -11.94 15.80
N VAL A 983 -30.10 -12.88 15.04
CA VAL A 983 -30.23 -12.76 13.58
C VAL A 983 -31.69 -13.00 13.21
N SER A 984 -32.28 -12.11 12.43
CA SER A 984 -33.65 -12.23 11.91
C SER A 984 -33.81 -13.39 10.91
N ALA A 985 -32.70 -14.01 10.50
CA ALA A 985 -32.59 -14.94 9.41
C ALA A 985 -32.74 -16.39 9.93
N LYS A 986 -33.88 -17.02 9.63
CA LYS A 986 -34.24 -18.38 10.05
C LYS A 986 -33.46 -19.50 9.33
N ASN A 987 -32.61 -19.14 8.37
CA ASN A 987 -31.82 -20.04 7.52
C ASN A 987 -30.44 -20.40 8.09
N ILE A 988 -30.14 -20.05 9.35
CA ILE A 988 -28.84 -20.27 9.99
C ILE A 988 -28.92 -21.33 11.08
N VAL A 989 -28.01 -22.30 11.06
CA VAL A 989 -27.94 -23.42 12.03
C VAL A 989 -26.56 -23.44 12.70
N LEU A 990 -26.50 -23.61 14.03
CA LEU A 990 -25.26 -23.68 14.83
C LEU A 990 -24.90 -25.13 15.15
N LYS A 991 -23.63 -25.51 14.94
CA LYS A 991 -23.11 -26.83 15.28
C LYS A 991 -22.18 -26.71 16.50
N ASN A 992 -22.61 -27.25 17.64
CA ASN A 992 -21.96 -27.19 18.97
C ASN A 992 -22.00 -25.82 19.70
N PRO A 993 -23.19 -25.26 19.97
CA PRO A 993 -23.31 -23.95 20.61
C PRO A 993 -23.05 -23.93 22.12
N GLU A 994 -22.69 -25.03 22.79
CA GLU A 994 -22.67 -25.13 24.26
C GLU A 994 -21.39 -25.76 24.83
N THR A 995 -20.95 -25.31 26.01
CA THR A 995 -19.85 -25.89 26.80
C THR A 995 -20.11 -25.81 28.31
N GLN A 996 -19.38 -26.61 29.10
CA GLN A 996 -19.49 -26.67 30.56
C GLN A 996 -18.10 -26.64 31.21
N VAL A 997 -17.89 -25.75 32.18
CA VAL A 997 -16.63 -25.59 32.93
C VAL A 997 -16.81 -26.07 34.36
N ARG A 998 -15.88 -26.91 34.83
CA ARG A 998 -15.89 -27.49 36.17
C ARG A 998 -14.78 -26.88 37.03
N LEU A 999 -15.15 -26.32 38.18
CA LEU A 999 -14.23 -25.90 39.24
C LEU A 999 -14.37 -26.86 40.42
N THR A 1000 -13.27 -27.46 40.87
CA THR A 1000 -13.27 -28.31 42.07
C THR A 1000 -12.79 -27.53 43.29
N VAL A 1001 -13.55 -27.59 44.37
CA VAL A 1001 -13.36 -26.81 45.59
C VAL A 1001 -13.08 -27.76 46.75
N PHE A 1002 -12.00 -27.53 47.49
CA PHE A 1002 -11.56 -28.37 48.61
C PHE A 1002 -11.56 -27.58 49.93
N PRO A 1003 -11.93 -28.19 51.07
CA PRO A 1003 -11.68 -27.56 52.37
C PRO A 1003 -10.18 -27.45 52.63
N GLU A 1004 -9.72 -26.32 53.15
CA GLU A 1004 -8.33 -26.11 53.56
C GLU A 1004 -8.02 -27.02 54.76
N THR A 1005 -7.29 -28.10 54.52
CA THR A 1005 -6.85 -29.00 55.59
C THR A 1005 -5.55 -28.47 56.17
N THR A 1006 -5.53 -28.22 57.48
CA THR A 1006 -4.31 -27.88 58.20
C THR A 1006 -3.34 -29.05 58.11
N ALA A 1007 -2.32 -28.91 57.26
CA ALA A 1007 -1.25 -29.90 57.14
C ALA A 1007 -0.52 -29.99 58.49
N THR A 1008 -0.70 -31.11 59.17
CA THR A 1008 0.10 -31.45 60.35
C THR A 1008 1.58 -31.55 59.93
N PRO A 1009 2.52 -30.88 60.61
CA PRO A 1009 3.93 -31.05 60.30
C PRO A 1009 4.29 -32.50 60.62
N PHE A 1010 4.72 -33.25 59.60
CA PHE A 1010 5.29 -34.58 59.72
C PHE A 1010 6.41 -34.54 60.77
N GLY A 1011 6.27 -35.33 61.84
CA GLY A 1011 7.30 -35.50 62.85
C GLY A 1011 8.60 -35.95 62.20
N GLY A 1012 9.69 -35.24 62.48
CA GLY A 1012 11.00 -35.52 61.91
C GLY A 1012 11.40 -36.98 62.09
N VAL A 1013 11.96 -37.57 61.03
CA VAL A 1013 12.50 -38.92 61.03
C VAL A 1013 13.51 -39.04 62.18
N PRO A 1014 13.34 -39.99 63.12
CA PRO A 1014 14.29 -40.21 64.21
C PRO A 1014 15.73 -40.33 63.69
N TRP A 1015 16.68 -39.64 64.30
CA TRP A 1015 18.08 -39.58 63.85
C TRP A 1015 18.72 -40.97 63.64
N TRP A 1016 18.28 -41.99 64.38
CA TRP A 1016 18.76 -43.36 64.23
C TRP A 1016 18.38 -43.98 62.87
N ILE A 1017 17.26 -43.59 62.25
CA ILE A 1017 16.89 -44.04 60.90
C ILE A 1017 17.85 -43.47 59.86
N ILE A 1018 18.29 -42.22 60.04
CA ILE A 1018 19.31 -41.58 59.20
C ILE A 1018 20.64 -42.34 59.36
N LEU A 1019 21.04 -42.66 60.59
CA LEU A 1019 22.26 -43.42 60.87
C LEU A 1019 22.23 -44.80 60.21
N VAL A 1020 21.13 -45.55 60.35
CA VAL A 1020 20.96 -46.89 59.75
C VAL A 1020 20.98 -46.81 58.22
N ALA A 1021 20.34 -45.81 57.62
CA ALA A 1021 20.36 -45.60 56.18
C ALA A 1021 21.76 -45.29 55.64
N VAL A 1022 22.54 -44.47 56.35
CA VAL A 1022 23.94 -44.17 55.99
C VAL A 1022 24.82 -45.41 56.09
N LEU A 1023 24.70 -46.19 57.17
CA LEU A 1023 25.46 -47.44 57.34
C LEU A 1023 25.10 -48.49 56.28
N ALA A 1024 23.81 -48.64 55.95
CA ALA A 1024 23.35 -49.52 54.88
C ALA A 1024 23.88 -49.06 53.51
N GLY A 1025 23.89 -47.75 53.24
CA GLY A 1025 24.44 -47.17 52.01
C GLY A 1025 25.95 -47.40 51.87
N ILE A 1026 26.72 -47.22 52.95
CA ILE A 1026 28.17 -47.49 52.95
C ILE A 1026 28.46 -48.97 52.74
N LEU A 1027 27.70 -49.86 53.40
CA LEU A 1027 27.87 -51.30 53.26
C LEU A 1027 27.53 -51.77 51.85
N MET A 1028 26.45 -51.24 51.25
CA MET A 1028 26.10 -51.52 49.85
C MET A 1028 27.20 -51.03 48.89
N LEU A 1029 27.74 -49.82 49.11
CA LEU A 1029 28.83 -49.27 48.30
C LEU A 1029 30.11 -50.11 48.39
N ALA A 1030 30.51 -50.54 49.59
CA ALA A 1030 31.68 -51.39 49.79
C ALA A 1030 31.52 -52.75 49.09
N LEU A 1031 30.33 -53.35 49.14
CA LEU A 1031 30.01 -54.60 48.46
C LEU A 1031 30.05 -54.42 46.94
N LEU A 1032 29.56 -53.29 46.43
CA LEU A 1032 29.61 -52.92 45.02
C LEU A 1032 31.05 -52.72 44.53
N VAL A 1033 31.91 -52.05 45.29
CA VAL A 1033 33.33 -51.88 44.98
C VAL A 1033 34.07 -53.23 44.99
N LEU A 1034 33.80 -54.09 45.95
CA LEU A 1034 34.37 -55.44 46.00
C LEU A 1034 33.93 -56.30 44.80
N LEU A 1035 32.65 -56.23 44.42
CA LEU A 1035 32.13 -56.88 43.21
C LEU A 1035 32.81 -56.34 41.95
N LEU A 1036 32.92 -55.02 41.80
CA LEU A 1036 33.59 -54.40 40.64
C LEU A 1036 35.07 -54.76 40.58
N TRP A 1037 35.76 -54.83 41.72
CA TRP A 1037 37.15 -55.27 41.79
C TRP A 1037 37.33 -56.74 41.42
N LYS A 1038 36.45 -57.62 41.93
CA LYS A 1038 36.48 -59.06 41.61
C LYS A 1038 36.06 -59.36 40.17
N CYS A 1039 35.19 -58.55 39.57
CA CYS A 1039 34.81 -58.61 38.16
C CYS A 1039 35.87 -58.00 37.21
N GLY A 1040 37.03 -57.58 37.71
CA GLY A 1040 38.11 -57.06 36.88
C GLY A 1040 37.83 -55.69 36.24
N PHE A 1041 36.83 -54.95 36.74
CA PHE A 1041 36.41 -53.66 36.19
C PHE A 1041 37.54 -52.62 36.21
N PHE A 1042 38.46 -52.70 37.19
CA PHE A 1042 39.61 -51.81 37.32
C PHE A 1042 40.86 -52.25 36.52
N LYS A 1043 40.75 -53.27 35.64
CA LYS A 1043 41.82 -53.73 34.75
C LYS A 1043 41.51 -53.45 33.27
N ARG A 1044 41.47 -52.18 32.85
CA ARG A 1044 41.42 -51.83 31.41
C ARG A 1044 42.60 -50.96 30.98
N SER A 1045 43.19 -51.39 29.88
CA SER A 1045 44.37 -50.85 29.19
C SER A 1045 44.13 -49.44 28.63
N LYS A 1046 45.18 -48.60 28.63
CA LYS A 1046 45.23 -47.33 27.90
C LYS A 1046 45.11 -47.59 26.40
N TYR A 1047 44.22 -46.88 25.71
CA TYR A 1047 44.24 -46.80 24.26
C TYR A 1047 43.77 -45.40 23.87
N GLU A 1048 44.72 -44.64 23.35
CA GLU A 1048 44.47 -43.46 22.53
C GLU A 1048 43.53 -43.87 21.39
N ASP A 1049 42.25 -43.57 21.54
CA ASP A 1049 41.29 -43.38 20.45
C ASP A 1049 39.94 -43.03 21.08
N SER A 1050 39.22 -42.09 20.48
CA SER A 1050 37.84 -41.70 20.80
C SER A 1050 37.60 -40.79 22.03
N VAL A 1051 38.08 -39.54 21.92
CA VAL A 1051 37.40 -38.27 22.28
C VAL A 1051 36.77 -38.10 23.68
N PRO A 1052 37.22 -37.08 24.44
CA PRO A 1052 36.33 -36.39 25.38
C PRO A 1052 36.34 -34.85 25.28
N LYS A 1053 35.13 -34.28 25.14
CA LYS A 1053 34.58 -33.08 25.80
C LYS A 1053 35.38 -31.77 25.87
N TYR A 1054 34.84 -30.72 25.24
CA TYR A 1054 34.73 -29.35 25.79
C TYR A 1054 33.35 -28.81 25.37
N HIS A 1055 32.34 -28.64 26.23
CA HIS A 1055 32.12 -27.66 27.30
C HIS A 1055 32.18 -26.18 26.88
N ALA A 1056 31.00 -25.55 27.00
CA ALA A 1056 30.75 -24.12 26.91
C ALA A 1056 31.55 -23.30 27.93
N VAL A 1057 31.98 -22.11 27.52
CA VAL A 1057 32.62 -21.11 28.39
C VAL A 1057 31.78 -19.83 28.42
N ARG A 1058 31.38 -19.42 29.63
CA ARG A 1058 30.90 -18.08 29.98
C ARG A 1058 32.07 -17.10 29.93
N ILE A 1059 31.92 -15.94 29.28
CA ILE A 1059 32.89 -14.84 29.36
C ILE A 1059 32.37 -13.76 30.33
N ARG A 1060 33.27 -13.35 31.22
CA ARG A 1060 33.11 -12.40 32.32
C ARG A 1060 33.49 -10.99 31.85
N LYS A 1061 32.85 -9.97 32.42
CA LYS A 1061 33.04 -8.53 32.16
C LYS A 1061 34.33 -8.03 32.84
N GLU A 1062 35.32 -7.55 32.08
CA GLU A 1062 36.49 -6.84 32.60
C GLU A 1062 36.84 -5.59 31.76
N THR A 1063 37.10 -4.52 32.50
CA THR A 1063 37.49 -3.15 32.15
C THR A 1063 38.87 -3.10 31.51
N ARG A 1064 39.08 -2.35 30.42
CA ARG A 1064 40.42 -1.93 29.97
C ARG A 1064 40.45 -0.47 29.53
N LEU A 1065 41.37 0.25 30.17
CA LEU A 1065 41.82 1.61 29.90
C LEU A 1065 42.53 1.68 28.54
N LEU A 1066 42.28 2.78 27.80
CA LEU A 1066 43.02 3.18 26.60
C LEU A 1066 44.30 3.94 26.99
N LYS A 1067 45.41 3.61 26.32
CA LYS A 1067 46.55 4.53 26.12
C LYS A 1067 47.20 4.28 24.76
N ASP A 1068 47.62 5.37 24.15
CA ASP A 1068 47.93 5.62 22.74
C ASP A 1068 48.96 4.70 22.04
N GLY A 1069 48.81 4.63 20.72
CA GLY A 1069 49.95 4.84 19.81
C GLY A 1069 50.16 3.78 18.73
N LYS A 1070 49.78 4.13 17.49
CA LYS A 1070 50.44 3.86 16.17
C LYS A 1070 50.83 2.39 15.84
N VAL A 1071 50.66 1.81 14.65
CA VAL A 1071 50.32 2.23 13.28
C VAL A 1071 50.30 0.92 12.43
N MET A 1072 49.45 0.89 11.39
CA MET A 1072 49.56 0.18 10.11
C MET A 1072 49.09 -1.30 9.86
N LEU A 1073 48.32 -1.36 8.75
CA LEU A 1073 48.31 -2.31 7.62
C LEU A 1073 47.35 -3.52 7.62
N ASP A 1074 46.26 -3.32 6.86
CA ASP A 1074 45.78 -4.14 5.72
C ASP A 1074 44.99 -5.47 5.96
N PRO A 1075 44.21 -5.96 4.97
CA PRO A 1075 42.76 -6.17 5.15
C PRO A 1075 42.37 -7.65 5.00
N PHE A 1076 41.59 -8.19 5.96
CA PHE A 1076 41.09 -9.57 5.88
C PHE A 1076 39.57 -9.63 5.79
N GLU A 1077 39.16 -10.10 4.60
CA GLU A 1077 38.17 -11.16 4.34
C GLU A 1077 36.82 -11.18 5.09
N LYS A 1078 35.77 -10.97 4.29
CA LYS A 1078 34.40 -11.43 4.53
C LYS A 1078 34.37 -12.92 4.92
N LYS A 1079 33.76 -13.23 6.06
CA LYS A 1079 33.11 -14.54 6.28
C LYS A 1079 31.61 -14.35 6.44
N GLN A 1080 30.87 -15.00 5.53
CA GLN A 1080 29.43 -15.16 5.53
C GLN A 1080 28.97 -15.98 6.74
N TRP A 1081 27.89 -15.52 7.37
CA TRP A 1081 27.06 -16.31 8.27
C TRP A 1081 25.63 -16.08 7.77
N MET A 1082 25.23 -16.89 6.80
CA MET A 1082 23.84 -16.98 6.32
C MET A 1082 23.25 -18.19 7.04
N THR A 1083 22.36 -17.96 8.01
CA THR A 1083 21.50 -19.02 8.54
C THR A 1083 20.21 -19.03 7.74
N THR A 1084 20.11 -20.03 6.86
CA THR A 1084 18.86 -20.54 6.29
C THR A 1084 17.98 -21.04 7.43
N TRP A 1085 16.76 -20.53 7.52
CA TRP A 1085 15.67 -21.18 8.26
C TRP A 1085 14.80 -21.88 7.22
N ASP A 1086 14.95 -23.20 7.18
CA ASP A 1086 14.05 -24.10 6.48
C ASP A 1086 12.77 -24.26 7.31
N GLU A 1087 11.64 -24.11 6.63
CA GLU A 1087 10.29 -24.31 7.15
C GLU A 1087 10.06 -25.80 7.39
N ASN A 1088 9.75 -26.17 8.64
CA ASN A 1088 8.78 -27.20 9.01
C ASN A 1088 8.97 -27.49 10.49
N GLU A 1089 8.13 -26.91 11.34
CA GLU A 1089 7.58 -27.61 12.50
C GLU A 1089 6.51 -26.74 13.15
N SER A 1090 5.27 -27.13 12.88
CA SER A 1090 4.09 -26.75 13.63
C SER A 1090 4.22 -27.21 15.08
N TYR A 1091 4.12 -26.30 16.03
CA TYR A 1091 3.70 -26.62 17.40
C TYR A 1091 2.72 -25.55 17.88
N SER A 1092 1.46 -26.00 17.98
CA SER A 1092 0.36 -25.63 18.89
C SER A 1092 0.20 -24.19 19.38
#